data_AF-A0AAV4E1K5-F1
#
_entry.id   AF-A0AAV4E1K5-F1
#
_cell.length_a   1.000
_cell.length_b   1.000
_cell.length_c   1.000
_cell.angle_alpha   90.00
_cell.angle_beta   90.00
_cell.angle_gamma   90.00
#
_symmetry.space_group_name_H-M   'P 1'
#
loop_
_entity.id
_entity.type
_entity.pdbx_description
1 polymer ?
#
loop_
_entity_poly.entity_id
_entity_poly.type
_entity_poly.pdbx_seq_one_letter_code
_entity_poly.pdbx_strand_id
1 'polypeptide(L)'
;MYYFREYNGTAENRGYEGSIRERANDSLEELKTSLETSPHHPPGFLSGHDSKDHLTQAVHPRILTWEDGIPSTRQSDAAANLRSMLSDKSQNTSMPHVRPIHSGPLPSPEEAATLLKNQTVYMSHLESESRYVKEEMVVLRTKLSEVMEENRMLHSELKTAVVHEILKEGGDAVNIMGAFDPTFSEAFVATMGRHDFKRWQIELERLSKLHASKTDRLETHLQQSRLDVEKLEQTVEDLKSQLRIQESIPTHENGQMGFLTETERNTTHRIIEKLTKERDDLIDHVTSLQAQLQKTRHSEEEAYQQMKKGIELVEQAQLEQTEALVQKEQTNDELQRVRQRFEDHVRESQILIRAERDAARKESQALVDDLNEKLKELGEHYTLVQSKYEKEVREKASISSEMAELKSQLRHCDKEVTVTAESYRTETTNASLQRNSALYESNRLRSELEKARHERDQEMSRTKIELDDLRQRLNKAERELINSKEECIHMTANVQALERELHLAKMARDTIERTRADDLRIIRKQAQDREEEMRMKMEEADDRHNQSVHEMDTMLLKQNKLIMKLREECKKQAMNLEKTVKKYRVENSKLSHSNEELLKRMERMVSRSNELEVQAEHYTEVHQKMRDRLRELDQKGQSQAVQLVEALTKYSQLSRDRQLLAREVEFLREQMLRANQRSQITEPLKLNSSPSKALVDDILNSLTKDERDGTVGLIPQLQIPSEANNDDDPTEKASDESESEGSP
;
A
#
# COMPACT_ATOMS: atom_id res chain seq x y z
N MET A 1 54.26 -23.53 -27.32
CA MET A 1 53.55 -22.83 -26.24
C MET A 1 53.36 -23.82 -25.11
N TYR A 2 53.71 -23.47 -23.87
CA TYR A 2 53.47 -24.31 -22.70
C TYR A 2 52.14 -23.91 -22.04
N TYR A 3 51.34 -24.91 -21.65
CA TYR A 3 50.24 -24.70 -20.72
C TYR A 3 50.77 -24.84 -19.29
N PHE A 4 50.47 -23.85 -18.44
CA PHE A 4 50.54 -23.99 -16.99
C PHE A 4 49.12 -23.86 -16.43
N ARG A 5 48.76 -24.73 -15.48
CA ARG A 5 47.44 -24.73 -14.82
C ARG A 5 47.65 -24.35 -13.36
N GLU A 6 47.40 -23.10 -13.02
CA GLU A 6 47.38 -22.67 -11.62
C GLU A 6 46.09 -23.17 -10.93
N TYR A 7 46.22 -23.56 -9.66
CA TYR A 7 45.12 -24.02 -8.82
C TYR A 7 44.60 -22.87 -7.97
N ASN A 8 43.31 -22.55 -8.08
CA ASN A 8 42.64 -21.66 -7.13
C ASN A 8 42.53 -22.33 -5.75
N GLY A 9 43.07 -21.69 -4.71
CA GLY A 9 43.10 -22.25 -3.35
C GLY A 9 43.18 -21.22 -2.21
N THR A 10 42.74 -19.98 -2.43
CA THR A 10 42.98 -18.83 -1.53
C THR A 10 41.72 -18.00 -1.21
N ALA A 11 40.55 -18.62 -1.25
CA ALA A 11 39.26 -18.01 -0.91
C ALA A 11 38.88 -18.21 0.56
N GLU A 12 38.79 -19.47 1.02
CA GLU A 12 38.19 -19.82 2.32
C GLU A 12 39.01 -19.35 3.53
N ASN A 13 40.35 -19.43 3.45
CA ASN A 13 41.22 -19.12 4.60
C ASN A 13 41.11 -17.67 5.10
N ARG A 14 40.71 -16.72 4.23
CA ARG A 14 40.51 -15.31 4.60
C ARG A 14 39.29 -15.07 5.49
N GLY A 15 38.26 -15.92 5.41
CA GLY A 15 37.10 -15.84 6.32
C GLY A 15 37.46 -16.28 7.74
N TYR A 16 38.30 -17.32 7.86
CA TYR A 16 38.71 -17.87 9.15
C TYR A 16 39.65 -16.92 9.92
N GLU A 17 40.67 -16.37 9.26
CA GLU A 17 41.57 -15.37 9.85
C GLU A 17 40.83 -14.09 10.27
N GLY A 18 39.84 -13.64 9.47
CA GLY A 18 38.98 -12.52 9.84
C GLY A 18 38.18 -12.79 11.12
N SER A 19 37.48 -13.92 11.17
CA SER A 19 36.66 -14.32 12.32
C SER A 19 37.46 -14.61 13.61
N ILE A 20 38.76 -14.88 13.50
CA ILE A 20 39.68 -14.95 14.65
C ILE A 20 40.05 -13.55 15.15
N ARG A 21 40.35 -12.60 14.25
CA ARG A 21 40.65 -11.20 14.64
C ARG A 21 39.44 -10.49 15.24
N GLU A 22 38.26 -10.75 14.70
CA GLU A 22 36.99 -10.20 15.18
C GLU A 22 36.75 -10.63 16.64
N ARG A 23 36.74 -11.94 16.92
CA ARG A 23 36.62 -12.46 18.30
C ARG A 23 37.75 -12.02 19.24
N ALA A 24 38.99 -11.90 18.74
CA ALA A 24 40.09 -11.41 19.56
C ALA A 24 39.92 -9.93 19.95
N ASN A 25 39.35 -9.10 19.07
CA ASN A 25 38.99 -7.72 19.39
C ASN A 25 37.79 -7.65 20.34
N ASP A 26 36.76 -8.47 20.11
CA ASP A 26 35.57 -8.53 20.98
C ASP A 26 35.95 -8.89 22.42
N SER A 27 36.75 -9.93 22.63
CA SER A 27 37.24 -10.30 23.97
C SER A 27 38.20 -9.27 24.58
N LEU A 28 38.89 -8.44 23.77
CA LEU A 28 39.70 -7.32 24.27
C LEU A 28 38.84 -6.14 24.73
N GLU A 29 37.74 -5.85 24.02
CA GLU A 29 36.75 -4.86 24.47
C GLU A 29 35.94 -5.35 25.68
N GLU A 30 35.64 -6.64 25.78
CA GLU A 30 34.99 -7.25 26.96
C GLU A 30 35.92 -7.22 28.19
N LEU A 31 37.23 -7.44 28.02
CA LEU A 31 38.24 -7.23 29.07
C LEU A 31 38.40 -5.76 29.46
N LYS A 32 38.39 -4.85 28.48
CA LYS A 32 38.54 -3.40 28.69
C LYS A 32 37.35 -2.81 29.44
N THR A 33 36.13 -3.12 29.02
CA THR A 33 34.91 -2.74 29.74
C THR A 33 34.86 -3.33 31.14
N SER A 34 35.27 -4.60 31.33
CA SER A 34 35.39 -5.22 32.66
C SER A 34 36.40 -4.53 33.58
N LEU A 35 37.47 -3.93 33.04
CA LEU A 35 38.44 -3.14 33.81
C LEU A 35 37.91 -1.74 34.16
N GLU A 36 37.12 -1.13 33.29
CA GLU A 36 36.57 0.22 33.49
C GLU A 36 35.36 0.21 34.45
N THR A 37 34.63 -0.91 34.59
CA THR A 37 33.49 -1.05 35.52
C THR A 37 33.86 -1.52 36.93
N SER A 38 34.62 -0.72 37.70
CA SER A 38 34.81 -0.92 39.15
C SER A 38 34.42 0.33 39.95
N PRO A 39 33.34 0.29 40.76
CA PRO A 39 32.81 1.49 41.43
C PRO A 39 33.65 1.94 42.64
N HIS A 40 33.55 3.24 42.96
CA HIS A 40 34.32 3.92 44.00
C HIS A 40 34.16 3.34 45.42
N HIS A 41 35.28 3.25 46.15
CA HIS A 41 35.34 3.48 47.60
C HIS A 41 36.60 4.31 47.94
N PRO A 42 36.60 5.08 49.06
CA PRO A 42 37.63 6.08 49.37
C PRO A 42 38.93 5.48 49.96
N PRO A 43 40.04 6.24 50.02
CA PRO A 43 41.39 5.66 50.10
C PRO A 43 41.80 5.18 51.49
N GLY A 44 42.18 3.90 51.58
CA GLY A 44 42.98 3.34 52.68
C GLY A 44 44.45 3.26 52.31
N PHE A 45 45.31 3.97 53.03
CA PHE A 45 46.77 3.99 52.81
C PHE A 45 47.39 2.71 53.41
N LEU A 46 47.97 1.85 52.58
CA LEU A 46 48.77 0.69 53.04
C LEU A 46 50.21 0.84 52.55
N SER A 47 51.15 0.77 53.50
CA SER A 47 52.57 1.00 53.26
C SER A 47 53.23 -0.23 52.62
N GLY A 48 54.09 -0.02 51.62
CA GLY A 48 54.77 -1.09 50.87
C GLY A 48 55.90 -1.81 51.61
N HIS A 49 55.78 -2.02 52.93
CA HIS A 49 56.84 -2.62 53.76
C HIS A 49 56.65 -4.13 53.98
N ASP A 50 55.41 -4.59 54.23
CA ASP A 50 55.14 -5.96 54.68
C ASP A 50 55.37 -7.05 53.61
N SER A 51 55.39 -6.66 52.33
CA SER A 51 55.62 -7.57 51.19
C SER A 51 57.04 -8.16 51.16
N LYS A 52 58.01 -7.55 51.86
CA LYS A 52 59.41 -8.01 51.85
C LYS A 52 59.67 -9.12 52.88
N ASP A 53 59.05 -9.01 54.05
CA ASP A 53 59.30 -9.92 55.18
C ASP A 53 58.51 -11.24 55.06
N HIS A 54 57.36 -11.24 54.36
CA HIS A 54 56.69 -12.48 53.96
C HIS A 54 57.50 -13.31 52.95
N LEU A 55 58.37 -12.67 52.15
CA LEU A 55 59.18 -13.35 51.14
C LEU A 55 60.44 -13.99 51.73
N THR A 56 61.04 -13.39 52.76
CA THR A 56 62.19 -13.97 53.47
C THR A 56 61.79 -15.17 54.34
N GLN A 57 60.62 -15.16 54.96
CA GLN A 57 60.14 -16.27 55.79
C GLN A 57 59.73 -17.52 54.97
N ALA A 58 59.46 -17.37 53.67
CA ALA A 58 59.12 -18.46 52.76
C ALA A 58 60.33 -19.22 52.18
N VAL A 59 61.55 -18.67 52.26
CA VAL A 59 62.75 -19.22 51.62
C VAL A 59 63.82 -19.60 52.65
N HIS A 60 63.67 -20.78 53.24
CA HIS A 60 64.72 -21.37 54.07
C HIS A 60 65.85 -21.90 53.17
N PRO A 61 67.15 -21.61 53.45
CA PRO A 61 68.25 -22.08 52.62
C PRO A 61 68.34 -23.61 52.64
N ARG A 62 68.08 -24.24 51.49
CA ARG A 62 68.08 -25.69 51.33
C ARG A 62 69.45 -26.18 50.89
N ILE A 63 70.32 -26.44 51.86
CA ILE A 63 71.60 -27.14 51.62
C ILE A 63 71.27 -28.52 51.01
N LEU A 64 71.85 -28.82 49.85
CA LEU A 64 71.67 -30.10 49.15
C LEU A 64 72.66 -31.15 49.67
N THR A 65 72.42 -31.67 50.87
CA THR A 65 73.04 -32.92 51.33
C THR A 65 72.39 -34.09 50.58
N TRP A 66 73.13 -34.71 49.67
CA TRP A 66 72.74 -35.97 49.04
C TRP A 66 73.02 -37.13 50.00
N GLU A 67 71.97 -37.77 50.51
CA GLU A 67 72.04 -39.08 51.18
C GLU A 67 70.95 -39.99 50.62
N ASP A 68 71.29 -41.27 50.44
CA ASP A 68 70.44 -42.24 49.74
C ASP A 68 69.34 -42.86 50.63
N GLY A 69 68.12 -42.89 50.10
CA GLY A 69 67.27 -44.08 50.22
C GLY A 69 66.56 -44.41 51.54
N ILE A 70 65.70 -43.52 52.07
CA ILE A 70 64.55 -43.94 52.93
C ILE A 70 63.25 -43.25 52.46
N PRO A 71 62.12 -43.96 52.30
CA PRO A 71 60.84 -43.33 51.95
C PRO A 71 60.27 -42.52 53.13
N SER A 72 60.34 -41.18 53.06
CA SER A 72 59.82 -40.31 54.12
C SER A 72 58.31 -40.03 53.96
N THR A 73 57.54 -40.28 55.02
CA THR A 73 56.07 -40.40 55.05
C THR A 73 55.27 -39.10 54.77
N ARG A 74 55.90 -38.03 54.26
CA ARG A 74 55.30 -36.68 54.16
C ARG A 74 54.29 -36.47 53.02
N GLN A 75 54.09 -37.44 52.13
CA GLN A 75 53.02 -37.35 51.12
C GLN A 75 51.61 -37.54 51.72
N SER A 76 51.49 -38.13 52.91
CA SER A 76 50.24 -38.23 53.68
C SER A 76 49.60 -36.84 53.87
N ASP A 77 50.36 -35.91 54.44
CA ASP A 77 49.76 -34.76 55.11
C ASP A 77 49.37 -33.66 54.12
N ALA A 78 50.07 -33.55 52.99
CA ALA A 78 49.65 -32.72 51.87
C ALA A 78 48.33 -33.22 51.25
N ALA A 79 48.17 -34.54 51.11
CA ALA A 79 46.96 -35.16 50.59
C ALA A 79 45.82 -35.21 51.62
N ALA A 80 46.13 -35.13 52.92
CA ALA A 80 45.15 -34.93 53.99
C ALA A 80 44.67 -33.48 54.03
N ASN A 81 45.58 -32.50 54.00
CA ASN A 81 45.25 -31.07 54.00
C ASN A 81 44.44 -30.66 52.77
N LEU A 82 44.76 -31.15 51.57
CA LEU A 82 43.93 -30.92 50.38
C LEU A 82 42.52 -31.50 50.53
N ARG A 83 42.36 -32.66 51.19
CA ARG A 83 41.04 -33.22 51.51
C ARG A 83 40.30 -32.43 52.60
N SER A 84 41.01 -31.89 53.60
CA SER A 84 40.43 -30.97 54.58
C SER A 84 39.92 -29.70 53.90
N MET A 85 40.74 -29.01 53.11
CA MET A 85 40.33 -27.76 52.45
C MET A 85 39.21 -27.94 51.41
N LEU A 86 39.11 -29.12 50.78
CA LEU A 86 37.97 -29.48 49.95
C LEU A 86 36.71 -29.77 50.80
N SER A 87 36.88 -30.44 51.95
CA SER A 87 35.79 -30.69 52.91
C SER A 87 35.25 -29.38 53.52
N ASP A 88 36.13 -28.47 53.93
CA ASP A 88 35.77 -27.16 54.49
C ASP A 88 35.01 -26.29 53.47
N LYS A 89 35.40 -26.34 52.19
CA LYS A 89 34.63 -25.71 51.09
C LYS A 89 33.28 -26.37 50.85
N SER A 90 33.11 -27.67 51.16
CA SER A 90 31.84 -28.38 51.04
C SER A 90 30.90 -28.22 52.24
N GLN A 91 31.43 -27.87 53.43
CA GLN A 91 30.61 -27.61 54.62
C GLN A 91 30.26 -26.13 54.82
N ASN A 92 31.06 -25.20 54.29
CA ASN A 92 30.69 -23.78 54.18
C ASN A 92 29.94 -23.43 52.88
N THR A 93 29.27 -24.41 52.24
CA THR A 93 28.32 -24.13 51.15
C THR A 93 26.92 -23.76 51.68
N SER A 94 26.88 -22.93 52.74
CA SER A 94 25.69 -22.19 53.12
C SER A 94 25.35 -21.22 51.98
N MET A 95 24.35 -21.59 51.18
CA MET A 95 23.88 -20.87 49.99
C MET A 95 24.02 -19.35 50.14
N PRO A 96 24.91 -18.68 49.39
CA PRO A 96 24.99 -17.23 49.41
C PRO A 96 23.68 -16.70 48.84
N HIS A 97 22.84 -16.21 49.75
CA HIS A 97 21.50 -15.64 49.59
C HIS A 97 20.90 -15.79 48.19
N VAL A 98 19.81 -16.58 48.07
CA VAL A 98 18.89 -16.42 46.94
C VAL A 98 18.50 -14.94 46.90
N ARG A 99 19.08 -14.19 45.97
CA ARG A 99 18.64 -12.82 45.69
C ARG A 99 17.17 -12.94 45.31
N PRO A 100 16.28 -12.04 45.78
CA PRO A 100 14.91 -12.03 45.30
C PRO A 100 14.94 -12.10 43.78
N ILE A 101 14.25 -13.09 43.20
CA ILE A 101 14.09 -13.15 41.74
C ILE A 101 13.52 -11.79 41.34
N HIS A 102 14.27 -11.05 40.51
CA HIS A 102 13.81 -9.76 40.03
C HIS A 102 12.48 -10.01 39.30
N SER A 103 11.38 -9.53 39.89
CA SER A 103 10.02 -9.75 39.38
C SER A 103 9.72 -8.81 38.20
N GLY A 104 10.62 -8.81 37.22
CA GLY A 104 10.24 -8.51 35.85
C GLY A 104 9.40 -9.65 35.27
N PRO A 105 8.90 -9.51 34.05
CA PRO A 105 8.25 -10.61 33.34
C PRO A 105 9.16 -11.84 33.30
N LEU A 106 8.59 -13.03 33.46
CA LEU A 106 9.27 -14.26 33.07
C LEU A 106 9.63 -14.13 31.57
N PRO A 107 10.87 -14.46 31.16
CA PRO A 107 11.23 -14.44 29.76
C PRO A 107 10.28 -15.33 28.97
N SER A 108 9.89 -14.88 27.77
CA SER A 108 9.09 -15.65 26.82
C SER A 108 9.68 -17.06 26.67
N PRO A 109 8.88 -18.12 26.44
CA PRO A 109 9.41 -19.46 26.18
C PRO A 109 10.48 -19.51 25.08
N GLU A 110 10.41 -18.57 24.12
CA GLU A 110 11.40 -18.38 23.05
C GLU A 110 12.69 -17.68 23.53
N GLU A 111 12.59 -16.69 24.42
CA GLU A 111 13.72 -16.04 25.10
C GLU A 111 14.42 -17.02 26.06
N ALA A 112 13.65 -17.83 26.80
CA ALA A 112 14.16 -18.89 27.65
C ALA A 112 14.86 -19.99 26.84
N ALA A 113 14.30 -20.39 25.69
CA ALA A 113 14.92 -21.37 24.79
C ALA A 113 16.21 -20.84 24.15
N THR A 114 16.26 -19.56 23.77
CA THR A 114 17.49 -18.93 23.25
C THR A 114 18.55 -18.76 24.34
N LEU A 115 18.17 -18.38 25.57
CA LEU A 115 19.07 -18.38 26.73
C LEU A 115 19.66 -19.76 27.03
N LEU A 116 18.84 -20.81 27.07
CA LEU A 116 19.29 -22.19 27.28
C LEU A 116 20.20 -22.69 26.14
N LYS A 117 19.88 -22.32 24.89
CA LYS A 117 20.74 -22.63 23.73
C LYS A 117 22.09 -21.92 23.84
N ASN A 118 22.11 -20.64 24.22
CA ASN A 118 23.34 -19.87 24.39
C ASN A 118 24.18 -20.40 25.57
N GLN A 119 23.54 -20.79 26.68
CA GLN A 119 24.21 -21.48 27.79
C GLN A 119 24.79 -22.83 27.36
N THR A 120 24.10 -23.60 26.51
CA THR A 120 24.60 -24.87 25.96
C THR A 120 25.83 -24.65 25.08
N VAL A 121 25.82 -23.61 24.24
CA VAL A 121 27.00 -23.22 23.43
C VAL A 121 28.16 -22.77 24.32
N TYR A 122 27.89 -21.97 25.35
CA TYR A 122 28.91 -21.51 26.30
C TYR A 122 29.53 -22.67 27.10
N MET A 123 28.71 -23.62 27.57
CA MET A 123 29.19 -24.86 28.19
C MET A 123 30.08 -25.66 27.23
N SER A 124 29.64 -25.87 25.98
CA SER A 124 30.44 -26.58 24.98
C SER A 124 31.76 -25.88 24.66
N HIS A 125 31.79 -24.54 24.69
CA HIS A 125 33.02 -23.77 24.53
C HIS A 125 33.97 -23.95 25.74
N LEU A 126 33.49 -23.78 26.97
CA LEU A 126 34.29 -24.03 28.18
C LEU A 126 34.80 -25.47 28.27
N GLU A 127 34.01 -26.46 27.83
CA GLU A 127 34.46 -27.86 27.73
C GLU A 127 35.56 -28.04 26.69
N SER A 128 35.53 -27.31 25.57
CA SER A 128 36.59 -27.35 24.55
C SER A 128 37.88 -26.69 25.04
N GLU A 129 37.81 -25.55 25.75
CA GLU A 129 38.99 -24.91 26.34
C GLU A 129 39.57 -25.75 27.48
N SER A 130 38.70 -26.29 28.35
CA SER A 130 39.11 -27.20 29.42
C SER A 130 39.69 -28.51 28.88
N ARG A 131 39.41 -28.89 27.64
CA ARG A 131 40.04 -30.02 26.95
C ARG A 131 41.41 -29.62 26.39
N TYR A 132 41.48 -28.51 25.64
CA TYR A 132 42.72 -27.96 25.11
C TYR A 132 43.79 -27.74 26.20
N VAL A 133 43.42 -27.13 27.33
CA VAL A 133 44.33 -26.93 28.47
C VAL A 133 44.79 -28.26 29.08
N LYS A 134 43.95 -29.31 29.10
CA LYS A 134 44.38 -30.65 29.55
C LYS A 134 45.34 -31.30 28.56
N GLU A 135 45.11 -31.14 27.27
CA GLU A 135 45.95 -31.69 26.20
C GLU A 135 47.34 -31.01 26.19
N GLU A 136 47.41 -29.68 26.25
CA GLU A 136 48.68 -28.94 26.42
C GLU A 136 49.39 -29.30 27.74
N MET A 137 48.66 -29.48 28.85
CA MET A 137 49.23 -29.95 30.12
C MET A 137 49.66 -31.44 30.12
N VAL A 138 49.34 -32.20 29.08
CA VAL A 138 49.93 -33.51 28.78
C VAL A 138 51.17 -33.32 27.91
N VAL A 139 51.12 -32.52 26.85
CA VAL A 139 52.28 -32.22 25.98
C VAL A 139 53.45 -31.63 26.77
N LEU A 140 53.19 -30.65 27.64
CA LEU A 140 54.21 -30.05 28.52
C LEU A 140 54.80 -31.05 29.52
N ARG A 141 53.98 -32.01 30.01
CA ARG A 141 54.44 -33.08 30.92
C ARG A 141 55.34 -34.08 30.18
N THR A 142 55.02 -34.42 28.94
CA THR A 142 55.85 -35.28 28.09
C THR A 142 57.19 -34.62 27.84
N LYS A 143 57.21 -33.36 27.37
CA LYS A 143 58.44 -32.58 27.15
C LYS A 143 59.28 -32.43 28.43
N LEU A 144 58.66 -32.18 29.57
CA LEU A 144 59.36 -32.13 30.85
C LEU A 144 59.98 -33.49 31.23
N SER A 145 59.31 -34.60 30.89
CA SER A 145 59.82 -35.96 31.14
C SER A 145 60.99 -36.30 30.22
N GLU A 146 60.91 -35.89 28.95
CA GLU A 146 62.00 -35.99 27.96
C GLU A 146 63.25 -35.22 28.43
N VAL A 147 63.09 -33.95 28.81
CA VAL A 147 64.20 -33.11 29.32
C VAL A 147 64.76 -33.62 30.65
N MET A 148 63.93 -34.18 31.55
CA MET A 148 64.43 -34.81 32.78
C MET A 148 65.24 -36.07 32.48
N GLU A 149 64.86 -36.88 31.50
CA GLU A 149 65.60 -38.08 31.11
C GLU A 149 66.89 -37.75 30.35
N GLU A 150 66.87 -36.75 29.46
CA GLU A 150 68.07 -36.20 28.82
C GLU A 150 69.07 -35.69 29.86
N ASN A 151 68.60 -34.92 30.85
CA ASN A 151 69.44 -34.41 31.94
C ASN A 151 69.96 -35.57 32.82
N ARG A 152 69.16 -36.62 33.08
CA ARG A 152 69.59 -37.83 33.78
C ARG A 152 70.67 -38.60 33.01
N MET A 153 70.55 -38.68 31.68
CA MET A 153 71.54 -39.28 30.79
C MET A 153 72.85 -38.48 30.80
N LEU A 154 72.80 -37.17 30.58
CA LEU A 154 73.96 -36.28 30.62
C LEU A 154 74.68 -36.31 31.97
N HIS A 155 73.95 -36.34 33.10
CA HIS A 155 74.56 -36.54 34.42
C HIS A 155 75.21 -37.91 34.59
N SER A 156 74.68 -38.97 33.96
CA SER A 156 75.31 -40.29 33.97
C SER A 156 76.59 -40.32 33.12
N GLU A 157 76.57 -39.70 31.95
CA GLU A 157 77.73 -39.58 31.05
C GLU A 157 78.85 -38.77 31.73
N LEU A 158 78.52 -37.59 32.27
CA LEU A 158 79.43 -36.77 33.10
C LEU A 158 80.06 -37.59 34.23
N LYS A 159 79.26 -38.35 34.98
CA LYS A 159 79.76 -39.20 36.07
C LYS A 159 80.70 -40.29 35.56
N THR A 160 80.41 -40.92 34.43
CA THR A 160 81.31 -41.92 33.82
C THR A 160 82.61 -41.31 33.27
N ALA A 161 82.54 -40.13 32.64
CA ALA A 161 83.70 -39.42 32.10
C ALA A 161 84.67 -38.99 33.23
N VAL A 162 84.15 -38.37 34.28
CA VAL A 162 84.94 -37.95 35.46
C VAL A 162 85.60 -39.16 36.13
N VAL A 163 84.87 -40.27 36.32
CA VAL A 163 85.45 -41.49 36.91
C VAL A 163 86.50 -42.14 36.01
N HIS A 164 86.28 -42.15 34.69
CA HIS A 164 87.25 -42.71 33.73
C HIS A 164 88.56 -41.92 33.73
N GLU A 165 88.50 -40.59 33.72
CA GLU A 165 89.68 -39.74 33.62
C GLU A 165 90.45 -39.66 34.96
N ILE A 166 89.77 -39.65 36.12
CA ILE A 166 90.42 -39.74 37.45
C ILE A 166 91.26 -41.02 37.56
N LEU A 167 90.75 -42.15 37.07
CA LEU A 167 91.44 -43.45 37.10
C LEU A 167 92.61 -43.54 36.09
N LYS A 168 92.70 -42.60 35.15
CA LYS A 168 93.63 -42.59 34.01
C LYS A 168 94.77 -41.59 34.19
N GLU A 169 94.52 -40.41 34.78
CA GLU A 169 95.54 -39.39 35.07
C GLU A 169 96.13 -39.48 36.50
N GLY A 170 95.78 -40.51 37.27
CA GLY A 170 96.50 -40.82 38.52
C GLY A 170 96.20 -39.90 39.71
N GLY A 171 95.03 -39.24 39.71
CA GLY A 171 94.52 -38.49 40.86
C GLY A 171 94.59 -36.96 40.79
N ASP A 172 94.98 -36.37 39.66
CA ASP A 172 95.01 -34.90 39.49
C ASP A 172 93.61 -34.31 39.23
N ALA A 173 92.75 -34.36 40.26
CA ALA A 173 91.34 -34.00 40.19
C ALA A 173 91.07 -32.53 39.79
N VAL A 174 92.08 -31.66 39.85
CA VAL A 174 91.97 -30.23 39.49
C VAL A 174 91.78 -30.07 37.97
N ASN A 175 92.52 -30.85 37.18
CA ASN A 175 92.55 -30.72 35.72
C ASN A 175 91.19 -31.08 35.08
N ILE A 176 90.48 -32.05 35.67
CA ILE A 176 89.21 -32.58 35.17
C ILE A 176 88.04 -31.62 35.45
N MET A 177 88.05 -30.94 36.60
CA MET A 177 86.92 -30.08 36.97
C MET A 177 86.91 -28.74 36.21
N GLY A 178 88.07 -28.29 35.72
CA GLY A 178 88.17 -27.14 34.80
C GLY A 178 87.66 -27.39 33.38
N ALA A 179 87.36 -28.64 33.00
CA ALA A 179 86.81 -28.97 31.68
C ALA A 179 85.30 -28.70 31.54
N PHE A 180 84.57 -28.61 32.66
CA PHE A 180 83.11 -28.42 32.67
C PHE A 180 82.65 -27.02 33.08
N ASP A 181 83.42 -26.32 33.92
CA ASP A 181 83.29 -24.87 34.12
C ASP A 181 84.66 -24.26 34.46
N PRO A 182 85.28 -23.45 33.57
CA PRO A 182 86.56 -22.80 33.88
C PRO A 182 86.46 -21.85 35.09
N THR A 183 85.28 -21.28 35.34
CA THR A 183 85.02 -20.32 36.42
C THR A 183 85.23 -20.95 37.80
N PHE A 184 84.86 -22.23 37.98
CA PHE A 184 85.07 -22.94 39.25
C PHE A 184 86.54 -23.33 39.45
N SER A 185 87.23 -23.78 38.40
CA SER A 185 88.67 -24.07 38.47
C SER A 185 89.48 -22.82 38.80
N GLU A 186 89.13 -21.68 38.21
CA GLU A 186 89.80 -20.41 38.50
C GLU A 186 89.51 -19.95 39.94
N ALA A 187 88.28 -20.10 40.46
CA ALA A 187 87.97 -19.79 41.85
C ALA A 187 88.78 -20.63 42.88
N PHE A 188 88.99 -21.92 42.62
CA PHE A 188 89.76 -22.79 43.51
C PHE A 188 91.28 -22.49 43.43
N VAL A 189 91.82 -22.24 42.24
CA VAL A 189 93.23 -21.89 42.04
C VAL A 189 93.54 -20.43 42.44
N ALA A 190 92.55 -19.53 42.46
CA ALA A 190 92.70 -18.18 42.99
C ALA A 190 92.65 -18.12 44.53
N THR A 191 91.92 -19.04 45.19
CA THR A 191 91.86 -19.11 46.65
C THR A 191 93.05 -19.86 47.27
N MET A 192 93.69 -20.78 46.55
CA MET A 192 95.05 -21.25 46.84
C MET A 192 95.96 -21.07 45.62
N GLY A 193 96.57 -19.88 45.53
CA GLY A 193 97.48 -19.51 44.44
C GLY A 193 98.60 -20.52 44.21
N ARG A 194 99.16 -20.60 42.99
CA ARG A 194 100.13 -21.63 42.58
C ARG A 194 101.33 -21.79 43.54
N HIS A 195 101.80 -20.71 44.17
CA HIS A 195 102.87 -20.78 45.18
C HIS A 195 102.42 -21.45 46.48
N ASP A 196 101.17 -21.25 46.91
CA ASP A 196 100.63 -21.87 48.11
C ASP A 196 100.23 -23.32 47.87
N PHE A 197 99.70 -23.67 46.69
CA PHE A 197 99.56 -25.07 46.27
C PHE A 197 100.92 -25.79 46.28
N LYS A 198 101.97 -25.15 45.75
CA LYS A 198 103.34 -25.73 45.72
C LYS A 198 103.99 -25.79 47.11
N ARG A 199 103.73 -24.81 47.99
CA ARG A 199 104.09 -24.88 49.41
C ARG A 199 103.34 -25.99 50.14
N TRP A 200 102.04 -26.17 49.88
CA TRP A 200 101.25 -27.29 50.41
C TRP A 200 101.76 -28.64 49.90
N GLN A 201 102.14 -28.74 48.63
CA GLN A 201 102.73 -29.95 48.05
C GLN A 201 104.06 -30.31 48.73
N ILE A 202 104.95 -29.33 48.93
CA ILE A 202 106.22 -29.51 49.65
C ILE A 202 105.98 -29.85 51.13
N GLU A 203 105.03 -29.19 51.79
CA GLU A 203 104.72 -29.44 53.21
C GLU A 203 104.01 -30.79 53.41
N LEU A 204 103.18 -31.23 52.46
CA LEU A 204 102.59 -32.56 52.41
C LEU A 204 103.65 -33.64 52.14
N GLU A 205 104.64 -33.37 51.29
CA GLU A 205 105.79 -34.26 51.08
C GLU A 205 106.70 -34.30 52.33
N ARG A 206 106.88 -33.16 53.02
CA ARG A 206 107.61 -33.07 54.30
C ARG A 206 106.87 -33.81 55.42
N LEU A 207 105.56 -33.66 55.51
CA LEU A 207 104.69 -34.43 56.41
C LEU A 207 104.75 -35.91 56.06
N SER A 208 104.67 -36.29 54.79
CA SER A 208 104.79 -37.69 54.35
C SER A 208 106.14 -38.29 54.78
N LYS A 209 107.26 -37.58 54.59
CA LYS A 209 108.59 -38.00 55.07
C LYS A 209 108.69 -38.03 56.61
N LEU A 210 107.99 -37.16 57.32
CA LEU A 210 107.93 -37.15 58.80
C LEU A 210 107.05 -38.28 59.34
N HIS A 211 105.96 -38.62 58.65
CA HIS A 211 105.09 -39.76 58.97
C HIS A 211 105.76 -41.10 58.61
N ALA A 212 106.47 -41.18 57.48
CA ALA A 212 107.32 -42.32 57.12
C ALA A 212 108.39 -42.54 58.18
N SER A 213 109.24 -41.54 58.46
CA SER A 213 110.27 -41.67 59.51
C SER A 213 109.73 -41.85 60.93
N LYS A 214 108.47 -41.48 61.21
CA LYS A 214 107.76 -41.88 62.44
C LYS A 214 107.32 -43.33 62.41
N THR A 215 106.88 -43.84 61.26
CA THR A 215 106.55 -45.25 61.03
C THR A 215 107.82 -46.11 61.13
N ASP A 216 108.91 -45.75 60.46
CA ASP A 216 110.23 -46.40 60.58
C ASP A 216 110.70 -46.47 62.04
N ARG A 217 110.50 -45.39 62.82
CA ARG A 217 110.81 -45.35 64.26
C ARG A 217 109.90 -46.24 65.11
N LEU A 218 108.63 -46.38 64.75
CA LEU A 218 107.69 -47.27 65.43
C LEU A 218 107.94 -48.73 65.04
N GLU A 219 108.26 -49.02 63.79
CA GLU A 219 108.64 -50.35 63.31
C GLU A 219 109.98 -50.81 63.88
N THR A 220 110.98 -49.93 63.96
CA THR A 220 112.24 -50.25 64.66
C THR A 220 112.05 -50.40 66.17
N HIS A 221 111.19 -49.61 66.83
CA HIS A 221 110.81 -49.88 68.23
C HIS A 221 110.06 -51.21 68.40
N LEU A 222 109.17 -51.57 67.48
CA LEU A 222 108.40 -52.81 67.50
C LEU A 222 109.29 -54.02 67.20
N GLN A 223 110.27 -53.88 66.30
CA GLN A 223 111.26 -54.91 66.00
C GLN A 223 112.28 -55.05 67.14
N GLN A 224 112.69 -53.96 67.79
CA GLN A 224 113.48 -54.00 69.02
C GLN A 224 112.70 -54.70 70.14
N SER A 225 111.41 -54.36 70.32
CA SER A 225 110.54 -55.03 71.30
C SER A 225 110.34 -56.52 71.00
N ARG A 226 110.32 -56.93 69.72
CA ARG A 226 110.32 -58.35 69.32
C ARG A 226 111.64 -59.03 69.68
N LEU A 227 112.78 -58.41 69.35
CA LEU A 227 114.11 -58.93 69.69
C LEU A 227 114.32 -59.02 71.20
N ASP A 228 113.76 -58.10 71.99
CA ASP A 228 113.85 -58.14 73.45
C ASP A 228 112.87 -59.16 74.06
N VAL A 229 111.71 -59.41 73.45
CA VAL A 229 110.86 -60.57 73.79
C VAL A 229 111.56 -61.88 73.44
N GLU A 230 112.15 -62.02 72.25
CA GLU A 230 112.90 -63.21 71.81
C GLU A 230 114.11 -63.49 72.74
N LYS A 231 114.84 -62.45 73.16
CA LYS A 231 115.88 -62.57 74.21
C LYS A 231 115.30 -62.99 75.56
N LEU A 232 114.14 -62.47 75.96
CA LEU A 232 113.51 -62.86 77.22
C LEU A 232 113.04 -64.32 77.17
N GLU A 233 112.43 -64.77 76.07
CA GLU A 233 112.08 -66.17 75.83
C GLU A 233 113.31 -67.08 75.83
N GLN A 234 114.42 -66.65 75.19
CA GLN A 234 115.71 -67.32 75.25
C GLN A 234 116.23 -67.42 76.69
N THR A 235 116.26 -66.32 77.46
CA THR A 235 116.68 -66.38 78.89
C THR A 235 115.75 -67.23 79.74
N VAL A 236 114.46 -67.34 79.39
CA VAL A 236 113.50 -68.20 80.09
C VAL A 236 113.75 -69.69 79.77
N GLU A 237 114.13 -70.04 78.54
CA GLU A 237 114.54 -71.42 78.22
C GLU A 237 115.94 -71.76 78.75
N ASP A 238 116.87 -70.80 78.74
CA ASP A 238 118.19 -70.93 79.37
C ASP A 238 118.06 -71.11 80.89
N LEU A 239 117.20 -70.35 81.57
CA LEU A 239 116.90 -70.54 82.99
C LEU A 239 116.17 -71.87 83.25
N LYS A 240 115.26 -72.31 82.36
CA LYS A 240 114.73 -73.69 82.41
C LYS A 240 115.84 -74.73 82.21
N SER A 241 116.89 -74.46 81.42
CA SER A 241 118.03 -75.37 81.26
C SER A 241 118.91 -75.43 82.51
N GLN A 242 119.15 -74.29 83.17
CA GLN A 242 119.96 -74.21 84.40
C GLN A 242 119.20 -74.79 85.61
N LEU A 243 117.88 -74.60 85.69
CA LEU A 243 117.03 -75.23 86.71
C LEU A 243 116.97 -76.76 86.57
N ARG A 244 117.27 -77.30 85.37
CA ARG A 244 117.43 -78.75 85.13
C ARG A 244 118.84 -79.29 85.55
N ILE A 245 119.69 -78.47 86.17
CA ILE A 245 121.11 -78.80 86.48
C ILE A 245 121.52 -78.54 87.97
N GLN A 246 120.84 -77.70 88.76
CA GLN A 246 121.48 -77.00 89.89
C GLN A 246 121.28 -77.56 91.33
N GLU A 247 122.13 -78.48 91.83
CA GLU A 247 122.00 -79.05 93.21
C GLU A 247 123.38 -79.22 94.21
N SER A 248 124.55 -78.32 94.50
CA SER A 248 125.80 -78.22 95.66
C SER A 248 127.28 -77.24 95.87
N ILE A 249 128.08 -76.94 97.08
CA ILE A 249 129.64 -76.62 97.72
C ILE A 249 130.83 -75.33 98.02
N PRO A 250 131.96 -75.23 99.01
CA PRO A 250 133.06 -74.08 99.56
C PRO A 250 134.71 -74.13 100.25
N THR A 251 135.63 -73.11 100.81
CA THR A 251 137.19 -73.08 101.49
C THR A 251 138.14 -71.85 102.35
N HIS A 252 139.55 -71.81 102.83
CA HIS A 252 140.54 -70.81 103.80
C HIS A 252 142.29 -70.69 103.84
N GLU A 253 143.46 -70.09 104.56
CA GLU A 253 144.21 -69.17 105.76
C GLU A 253 145.93 -68.72 105.95
N ASN A 254 146.71 -67.96 106.97
CA ASN A 254 148.33 -67.51 107.16
C ASN A 254 149.28 -66.75 108.45
N GLY A 255 150.71 -66.33 108.54
CA GLY A 255 151.71 -65.63 109.72
C GLY A 255 153.37 -65.03 109.76
N GLN A 256 154.21 -64.43 110.83
CA GLN A 256 155.73 -63.70 111.00
C GLN A 256 156.69 -63.44 112.45
N MET A 257 157.91 -62.77 112.99
CA MET A 257 159.36 -61.91 112.87
C MET A 257 160.50 -61.46 114.15
N GLY A 258 161.84 -60.82 114.16
CA GLY A 258 162.87 -60.15 115.33
C GLY A 258 164.57 -59.72 115.38
N PHE A 259 165.38 -58.88 116.31
CA PHE A 259 167.02 -58.46 116.49
C PHE A 259 167.89 -57.52 117.69
N LEU A 260 169.34 -57.24 117.92
CA LEU A 260 170.28 -56.30 118.96
C LEU A 260 172.01 -56.00 119.06
N THR A 261 172.81 -55.01 119.84
CA THR A 261 174.45 -54.60 120.02
C THR A 261 175.31 -53.57 121.14
N GLU A 262 176.75 -53.33 121.38
CA GLU A 262 177.72 -52.33 122.35
C GLU A 262 179.42 -51.98 122.17
N THR A 263 180.60 -51.30 122.79
CA THR A 263 181.43 -50.43 123.96
C THR A 263 183.01 -49.73 123.72
N GLU A 264 184.18 -49.09 124.38
CA GLU A 264 185.04 -48.41 125.65
C GLU A 264 186.63 -47.66 125.60
N ARG A 265 187.43 -46.91 126.60
CA ARG A 265 189.04 -46.54 126.96
C ARG A 265 189.90 -45.10 127.44
N ASN A 266 191.23 -44.94 128.09
CA ASN A 266 192.18 -43.64 128.53
C ASN A 266 193.79 -43.50 129.22
N THR A 267 194.62 -42.33 129.56
CA THR A 267 196.22 -42.04 130.00
C THR A 267 197.01 -40.68 130.78
N THR A 268 198.40 -40.43 131.23
CA THR A 268 199.25 -39.15 131.94
C THR A 268 200.92 -38.97 132.43
N HIS A 269 201.77 -37.79 132.71
CA HIS A 269 203.28 -37.55 133.41
C HIS A 269 204.16 -36.17 134.10
N ARG A 270 205.54 -35.65 134.01
CA ARG A 270 206.35 -34.40 134.72
C ARG A 270 207.48 -33.20 134.31
N ILE A 271 208.85 -33.04 134.65
CA ILE A 271 209.70 -31.71 134.53
C ILE A 271 210.37 -31.34 133.18
N ILE A 272 211.21 -32.20 132.57
CA ILE A 272 211.65 -31.95 131.17
C ILE A 272 210.39 -31.88 130.28
N GLU A 273 209.37 -32.61 130.71
CA GLU A 273 208.00 -32.50 130.28
C GLU A 273 207.38 -31.10 130.40
N LYS A 274 207.84 -30.16 131.24
CA LYS A 274 207.31 -28.79 131.25
C LYS A 274 207.71 -27.99 130.02
N LEU A 275 209.01 -27.97 129.67
CA LEU A 275 209.46 -27.32 128.43
C LEU A 275 209.07 -28.12 127.17
N THR A 276 208.89 -29.43 127.33
CA THR A 276 208.29 -30.27 126.28
C THR A 276 206.81 -29.90 126.10
N LYS A 277 206.03 -29.80 127.19
CA LYS A 277 204.64 -29.30 127.18
C LYS A 277 204.53 -27.88 126.66
N GLU A 278 205.32 -26.92 127.10
CA GLU A 278 205.19 -25.54 126.59
C GLU A 278 205.43 -25.46 125.08
N ARG A 279 206.21 -26.39 124.50
CA ARG A 279 206.36 -26.58 123.05
C ARG A 279 205.23 -27.42 122.43
N ASP A 280 204.76 -28.47 123.09
CA ASP A 280 203.70 -29.35 122.60
C ASP A 280 202.32 -28.69 122.71
N ASP A 281 201.99 -28.06 123.84
CA ASP A 281 200.84 -27.17 124.05
C ASP A 281 200.80 -26.04 122.99
N LEU A 282 201.95 -25.53 122.52
CA LEU A 282 202.04 -24.57 121.40
C LEU A 282 201.82 -25.23 120.03
N ILE A 283 202.33 -26.44 119.80
CA ILE A 283 202.04 -27.23 118.59
C ILE A 283 200.57 -27.64 118.56
N ASP A 284 199.96 -27.95 119.70
CA ASP A 284 198.55 -28.25 119.87
C ASP A 284 197.70 -27.01 119.61
N HIS A 285 198.15 -25.81 120.01
CA HIS A 285 197.49 -24.56 119.60
C HIS A 285 197.61 -24.31 118.09
N VAL A 286 198.77 -24.55 117.47
CA VAL A 286 198.94 -24.38 116.02
C VAL A 286 198.12 -25.40 115.24
N THR A 287 198.12 -26.67 115.63
CA THR A 287 197.33 -27.72 114.97
C THR A 287 195.83 -27.59 115.26
N SER A 288 195.43 -27.11 116.44
CA SER A 288 194.04 -26.72 116.74
C SER A 288 193.58 -25.54 115.89
N LEU A 289 194.41 -24.50 115.73
CA LEU A 289 194.11 -23.37 114.83
C LEU A 289 194.07 -23.81 113.36
N GLN A 290 194.95 -24.72 112.94
CA GLN A 290 194.88 -25.33 111.61
C GLN A 290 193.60 -26.17 111.42
N ALA A 291 193.20 -26.96 112.42
CA ALA A 291 191.97 -27.75 112.37
C ALA A 291 190.71 -26.85 112.39
N GLN A 292 190.74 -25.75 113.13
CA GLN A 292 189.69 -24.73 113.10
C GLN A 292 189.62 -24.04 111.74
N LEU A 293 190.76 -23.66 111.15
CA LEU A 293 190.84 -23.05 109.82
C LEU A 293 190.36 -24.02 108.72
N GLN A 294 190.71 -25.30 108.81
CA GLN A 294 190.18 -26.33 107.92
C GLN A 294 188.67 -26.53 108.12
N LYS A 295 188.16 -26.44 109.37
CA LYS A 295 186.72 -26.53 109.65
C LYS A 295 185.95 -25.32 109.13
N THR A 296 186.47 -24.10 109.29
CA THR A 296 185.84 -22.89 108.72
C THR A 296 185.88 -22.92 107.20
N ARG A 297 187.01 -23.34 106.61
CA ARG A 297 187.15 -23.52 105.17
C ARG A 297 186.18 -24.58 104.63
N HIS A 298 186.05 -25.72 105.30
CA HIS A 298 185.11 -26.76 104.88
C HIS A 298 183.67 -26.27 105.00
N SER A 299 183.32 -25.56 106.08
CA SER A 299 182.01 -24.92 106.24
C SER A 299 181.74 -23.82 105.21
N GLU A 300 182.77 -23.12 104.73
CA GLU A 300 182.70 -22.13 103.65
C GLU A 300 182.52 -22.80 102.28
N GLU A 301 183.24 -23.90 102.02
CA GLU A 301 183.07 -24.74 100.83
C GLU A 301 181.68 -25.41 100.81
N GLU A 302 181.17 -25.88 101.95
CA GLU A 302 179.79 -26.38 102.10
C GLU A 302 178.75 -25.27 101.88
N ALA A 303 178.93 -24.10 102.51
CA ALA A 303 178.03 -22.96 102.33
C ALA A 303 178.02 -22.45 100.88
N TYR A 304 179.18 -22.45 100.20
CA TYR A 304 179.30 -22.12 98.79
C TYR A 304 178.57 -23.15 97.89
N GLN A 305 178.70 -24.45 98.18
CA GLN A 305 177.98 -25.50 97.46
C GLN A 305 176.47 -25.46 97.72
N GLN A 306 176.04 -25.11 98.95
CA GLN A 306 174.63 -24.88 99.27
C GLN A 306 174.08 -23.63 98.55
N MET A 307 174.83 -22.53 98.52
CA MET A 307 174.44 -21.31 97.80
C MET A 307 174.38 -21.57 96.30
N LYS A 308 175.34 -22.30 95.72
CA LYS A 308 175.33 -22.69 94.30
C LYS A 308 174.09 -23.53 93.96
N LYS A 309 173.76 -24.55 94.76
CA LYS A 309 172.54 -25.36 94.58
C LYS A 309 171.27 -24.53 94.79
N GLY A 310 171.28 -23.58 95.71
CA GLY A 310 170.18 -22.63 95.94
C GLY A 310 169.94 -21.73 94.73
N ILE A 311 171.02 -21.23 94.11
CA ILE A 311 170.97 -20.47 92.85
C ILE A 311 170.44 -21.35 91.72
N GLU A 312 171.01 -22.55 91.52
CA GLU A 312 170.56 -23.52 90.49
C GLU A 312 169.07 -23.87 90.63
N LEU A 313 168.56 -24.05 91.85
CA LEU A 313 167.14 -24.31 92.11
C LEU A 313 166.25 -23.07 91.88
N VAL A 314 166.74 -21.86 92.17
CA VAL A 314 166.01 -20.62 91.88
C VAL A 314 166.01 -20.31 90.38
N GLU A 315 167.11 -20.56 89.67
CA GLU A 315 167.21 -20.45 88.22
C GLU A 315 166.28 -21.48 87.54
N GLN A 316 166.29 -22.73 87.98
CA GLN A 316 165.35 -23.76 87.50
C GLN A 316 163.88 -23.37 87.75
N ALA A 317 163.55 -22.90 88.96
CA ALA A 317 162.19 -22.45 89.27
C ALA A 317 161.77 -21.19 88.48
N GLN A 318 162.72 -20.30 88.15
CA GLN A 318 162.46 -19.15 87.26
C GLN A 318 162.26 -19.60 85.81
N LEU A 319 163.04 -20.57 85.32
CA LEU A 319 162.84 -21.17 84.00
C LEU A 319 161.46 -21.81 83.90
N GLU A 320 161.10 -22.71 84.83
CA GLU A 320 159.77 -23.32 84.92
C GLU A 320 158.65 -22.29 85.04
N GLN A 321 158.85 -21.20 85.78
CA GLN A 321 157.90 -20.08 85.85
C GLN A 321 157.76 -19.37 84.49
N THR A 322 158.84 -19.13 83.76
CA THR A 322 158.78 -18.52 82.42
C THR A 322 158.15 -19.46 81.39
N GLU A 323 158.43 -20.77 81.43
CA GLU A 323 157.78 -21.76 80.57
C GLU A 323 156.28 -21.84 80.84
N ALA A 324 155.86 -21.87 82.11
CA ALA A 324 154.45 -21.86 82.49
C ALA A 324 153.73 -20.56 82.09
N LEU A 325 154.41 -19.40 82.16
CA LEU A 325 153.89 -18.12 81.66
C LEU A 325 153.73 -18.12 80.14
N VAL A 326 154.73 -18.62 79.39
CA VAL A 326 154.68 -18.73 77.93
C VAL A 326 153.61 -19.73 77.48
N GLN A 327 153.46 -20.87 78.14
CA GLN A 327 152.37 -21.83 77.85
C GLN A 327 150.99 -21.24 78.15
N LYS A 328 150.85 -20.45 79.22
CA LYS A 328 149.62 -19.70 79.53
C LYS A 328 149.32 -18.63 78.48
N GLU A 329 150.33 -17.92 77.99
CA GLU A 329 150.18 -16.91 76.94
C GLU A 329 149.81 -17.56 75.60
N GLN A 330 150.49 -18.63 75.19
CA GLN A 330 150.17 -19.42 74.00
C GLN A 330 148.74 -19.98 74.03
N THR A 331 148.31 -20.57 75.14
CA THR A 331 146.95 -21.10 75.29
C THR A 331 145.89 -19.99 75.38
N ASN A 332 146.22 -18.82 75.93
CA ASN A 332 145.37 -17.63 75.85
C ASN A 332 145.23 -17.12 74.41
N ASP A 333 146.31 -17.08 73.64
CA ASP A 333 146.30 -16.69 72.23
C ASP A 333 145.53 -17.68 71.36
N GLU A 334 145.60 -18.99 71.66
CA GLU A 334 144.79 -20.01 71.00
C GLU A 334 143.31 -19.84 71.33
N LEU A 335 142.98 -19.62 72.60
CA LEU A 335 141.63 -19.32 73.04
C LEU A 335 141.09 -18.03 72.38
N GLN A 336 141.91 -16.99 72.24
CA GLN A 336 141.54 -15.74 71.56
C GLN A 336 141.37 -15.96 70.05
N ARG A 337 142.25 -16.72 69.40
CA ARG A 337 142.11 -17.11 67.98
C ARG A 337 140.85 -17.94 67.72
N VAL A 338 140.48 -18.84 68.64
CA VAL A 338 139.23 -19.63 68.54
C VAL A 338 137.99 -18.75 68.79
N ARG A 339 138.01 -17.86 69.79
CA ARG A 339 136.94 -16.87 70.03
C ARG A 339 136.72 -15.98 68.81
N GLN A 340 137.79 -15.40 68.27
CA GLN A 340 137.75 -14.56 67.08
C GLN A 340 137.09 -15.30 65.89
N ARG A 341 137.51 -16.54 65.59
CA ARG A 341 136.89 -17.36 64.53
C ARG A 341 135.41 -17.65 64.78
N PHE A 342 135.01 -17.90 66.02
CA PHE A 342 133.61 -18.08 66.37
C PHE A 342 132.81 -16.79 66.19
N GLU A 343 133.35 -15.64 66.59
CA GLU A 343 132.75 -14.32 66.38
C GLU A 343 132.68 -13.92 64.89
N ASP A 344 133.68 -14.32 64.09
CA ASP A 344 133.66 -14.18 62.63
C ASP A 344 132.52 -15.01 62.01
N HIS A 345 132.40 -16.30 62.35
CA HIS A 345 131.30 -17.14 61.86
C HIS A 345 129.92 -16.68 62.36
N VAL A 346 129.81 -16.17 63.59
CA VAL A 346 128.56 -15.57 64.10
C VAL A 346 128.22 -14.28 63.33
N ARG A 347 129.20 -13.44 62.99
CA ARG A 347 128.98 -12.25 62.15
C ARG A 347 128.58 -12.64 60.71
N GLU A 348 129.26 -13.61 60.12
CA GLU A 348 128.97 -14.13 58.77
C GLU A 348 127.55 -14.74 58.71
N SER A 349 127.20 -15.61 59.66
CA SER A 349 125.85 -16.16 59.80
C SER A 349 124.80 -15.07 59.99
N GLN A 350 125.06 -14.05 60.82
CA GLN A 350 124.16 -12.91 60.95
C GLN A 350 124.02 -12.08 59.68
N ILE A 351 125.06 -11.95 58.86
CA ILE A 351 125.00 -11.26 57.56
C ILE A 351 124.15 -12.06 56.58
N LEU A 352 124.33 -13.38 56.51
CA LEU A 352 123.52 -14.27 55.67
C LEU A 352 122.04 -14.24 56.08
N ILE A 353 121.74 -14.35 57.38
CA ILE A 353 120.37 -14.28 57.92
C ILE A 353 119.72 -12.91 57.65
N ARG A 354 120.49 -11.81 57.64
CA ARG A 354 119.98 -10.48 57.25
C ARG A 354 119.70 -10.43 55.74
N ALA A 355 120.62 -10.90 54.91
CA ALA A 355 120.47 -10.91 53.46
C ALA A 355 119.27 -11.78 53.01
N GLU A 356 119.07 -12.94 53.61
CA GLU A 356 117.91 -13.82 53.37
C GLU A 356 116.59 -13.15 53.79
N ARG A 357 116.56 -12.53 54.98
CA ARG A 357 115.38 -11.76 55.43
C ARG A 357 115.07 -10.57 54.51
N ASP A 358 116.08 -9.87 54.02
CA ASP A 358 115.91 -8.73 53.11
C ASP A 358 115.56 -9.17 51.67
N ALA A 359 115.97 -10.37 51.26
CA ALA A 359 115.49 -11.01 50.02
C ALA A 359 114.01 -11.39 50.16
N ALA A 360 113.62 -12.09 51.23
CA ALA A 360 112.23 -12.48 51.48
C ALA A 360 111.30 -11.25 51.64
N ARG A 361 111.78 -10.16 52.25
CA ARG A 361 111.07 -8.87 52.28
C ARG A 361 110.87 -8.29 50.88
N LYS A 362 111.88 -8.31 50.01
CA LYS A 362 111.78 -7.83 48.62
C LYS A 362 110.82 -8.66 47.78
N GLU A 363 110.87 -9.99 47.91
CA GLU A 363 109.92 -10.90 47.24
C GLU A 363 108.49 -10.63 47.74
N SER A 364 108.28 -10.54 49.06
CA SER A 364 106.97 -10.22 49.63
C SER A 364 106.47 -8.83 49.23
N GLN A 365 107.35 -7.83 49.10
CA GLN A 365 106.97 -6.49 48.63
C GLN A 365 106.60 -6.52 47.14
N ALA A 366 107.38 -7.19 46.30
CA ALA A 366 107.08 -7.33 44.87
C ALA A 366 105.73 -8.05 44.62
N LEU A 367 105.38 -9.04 45.46
CA LEU A 367 104.06 -9.68 45.44
C LEU A 367 102.94 -8.74 45.89
N VAL A 368 103.18 -7.88 46.89
CA VAL A 368 102.22 -6.84 47.30
C VAL A 368 102.04 -5.78 46.20
N ASP A 369 103.11 -5.39 45.52
CA ASP A 369 103.08 -4.39 44.45
C ASP A 369 102.36 -4.94 43.19
N ASP A 370 102.62 -6.20 42.80
CA ASP A 370 101.90 -6.92 41.72
C ASP A 370 100.40 -7.08 42.03
N LEU A 371 100.03 -7.39 43.28
CA LEU A 371 98.64 -7.44 43.72
C LEU A 371 97.97 -6.05 43.72
N ASN A 372 98.70 -4.99 44.11
CA ASN A 372 98.21 -3.61 44.08
C ASN A 372 97.98 -3.12 42.65
N GLU A 373 98.88 -3.41 41.71
CA GLU A 373 98.71 -3.04 40.31
C GLU A 373 97.52 -3.78 39.68
N LYS A 374 97.36 -5.07 39.94
CA LYS A 374 96.16 -5.85 39.52
C LYS A 374 94.86 -5.33 40.13
N LEU A 375 94.88 -4.93 41.40
CA LEU A 375 93.71 -4.34 42.07
C LEU A 375 93.35 -2.99 41.45
N LYS A 376 94.34 -2.19 41.04
CA LYS A 376 94.16 -0.96 40.28
C LYS A 376 93.62 -1.22 38.88
N GLU A 377 94.19 -2.16 38.11
CA GLU A 377 93.69 -2.56 36.78
C GLU A 377 92.23 -3.03 36.84
N LEU A 378 91.88 -3.85 37.84
CA LEU A 378 90.50 -4.28 38.10
C LEU A 378 89.58 -3.11 38.48
N GLY A 379 90.08 -2.14 39.25
CA GLY A 379 89.36 -0.92 39.59
C GLY A 379 89.10 -0.02 38.37
N GLU A 380 90.11 0.20 37.53
CA GLU A 380 89.98 0.93 36.27
C GLU A 380 88.98 0.22 35.33
N HIS A 381 89.10 -1.10 35.16
CA HIS A 381 88.15 -1.90 34.39
C HIS A 381 86.72 -1.81 34.94
N TYR A 382 86.54 -1.87 36.28
CA TYR A 382 85.24 -1.70 36.92
C TYR A 382 84.63 -0.32 36.61
N THR A 383 85.40 0.78 36.73
CA THR A 383 84.89 2.12 36.39
C THR A 383 84.54 2.27 34.90
N LEU A 384 85.30 1.62 34.01
CA LEU A 384 85.00 1.60 32.58
C LEU A 384 83.70 0.82 32.27
N VAL A 385 83.49 -0.33 32.90
CA VAL A 385 82.26 -1.12 32.74
C VAL A 385 81.05 -0.39 33.35
N GLN A 386 81.21 0.21 34.53
CA GLN A 386 80.17 1.00 35.20
C GLN A 386 79.74 2.21 34.34
N SER A 387 80.69 2.99 33.80
CA SER A 387 80.36 4.14 32.96
C SER A 387 79.66 3.77 31.65
N LYS A 388 80.00 2.61 31.06
CA LYS A 388 79.27 2.02 29.92
C LYS A 388 77.86 1.61 30.34
N TYR A 389 77.70 0.87 31.43
CA TYR A 389 76.39 0.45 31.94
C TYR A 389 75.46 1.65 32.19
N GLU A 390 75.95 2.71 32.83
CA GLU A 390 75.18 3.93 33.07
C GLU A 390 74.79 4.67 31.77
N LYS A 391 75.63 4.63 30.74
CA LYS A 391 75.30 5.15 29.40
C LYS A 391 74.15 4.35 28.79
N GLU A 392 74.26 3.02 28.75
CA GLU A 392 73.21 2.14 28.22
C GLU A 392 71.89 2.29 28.99
N VAL A 393 71.93 2.47 30.32
CA VAL A 393 70.75 2.76 31.16
C VAL A 393 70.12 4.11 30.78
N ARG A 394 70.92 5.16 30.54
CA ARG A 394 70.42 6.48 30.09
C ARG A 394 69.83 6.44 28.69
N GLU A 395 70.46 5.75 27.76
CA GLU A 395 69.97 5.62 26.38
C GLU A 395 68.69 4.76 26.30
N LYS A 396 68.63 3.66 27.07
CA LYS A 396 67.41 2.88 27.29
C LYS A 396 66.27 3.71 27.86
N ALA A 397 66.56 4.64 28.79
CA ALA A 397 65.55 5.53 29.35
C ALA A 397 65.02 6.54 28.32
N SER A 398 65.88 7.12 27.47
CA SER A 398 65.47 8.00 26.36
C SER A 398 64.54 7.27 25.39
N ILE A 399 65.00 6.12 24.86
CA ILE A 399 64.23 5.30 23.92
C ILE A 399 62.90 4.84 24.54
N SER A 400 62.88 4.51 25.84
CA SER A 400 61.64 4.16 26.54
C SER A 400 60.68 5.34 26.71
N SER A 401 61.18 6.58 26.79
CA SER A 401 60.37 7.80 26.83
C SER A 401 59.81 8.12 25.44
N GLU A 402 60.64 8.09 24.41
CA GLU A 402 60.26 8.27 23.00
C GLU A 402 59.20 7.24 22.59
N MET A 403 59.39 5.96 22.96
CA MET A 403 58.41 4.89 22.72
C MET A 403 57.12 5.05 23.53
N ALA A 404 57.13 5.75 24.67
CA ALA A 404 55.92 6.07 25.42
C ALA A 404 55.17 7.25 24.76
N GLU A 405 55.90 8.26 24.29
CA GLU A 405 55.32 9.42 23.59
C GLU A 405 54.70 9.00 22.25
N LEU A 406 55.42 8.24 21.42
CA LEU A 406 54.90 7.72 20.15
C LEU A 406 53.65 6.85 20.34
N LYS A 407 53.58 6.06 21.43
CA LYS A 407 52.36 5.32 21.80
C LYS A 407 51.22 6.24 22.23
N SER A 408 51.52 7.39 22.85
CA SER A 408 50.53 8.40 23.21
C SER A 408 49.98 9.11 21.95
N GLN A 409 50.87 9.54 21.05
CA GLN A 409 50.53 10.14 19.76
C GLN A 409 49.70 9.18 18.90
N LEU A 410 50.08 7.90 18.80
CA LEU A 410 49.31 6.89 18.07
C LEU A 410 47.88 6.73 18.62
N ARG A 411 47.72 6.68 19.95
CA ARG A 411 46.40 6.64 20.63
C ARG A 411 45.60 7.93 20.44
N HIS A 412 46.24 9.05 20.16
CA HIS A 412 45.55 10.31 19.84
C HIS A 412 45.01 10.27 18.40
N CYS A 413 45.85 9.89 17.43
CA CYS A 413 45.43 9.77 16.03
C CYS A 413 44.34 8.70 15.84
N ASP A 414 44.41 7.58 16.56
CA ASP A 414 43.38 6.53 16.55
C ASP A 414 42.01 7.05 17.04
N LYS A 415 42.01 7.89 18.09
CA LYS A 415 40.81 8.60 18.57
C LYS A 415 40.28 9.63 17.57
N GLU A 416 41.16 10.34 16.87
CA GLU A 416 40.75 11.28 15.82
C GLU A 416 40.15 10.55 14.61
N VAL A 417 40.72 9.41 14.22
CA VAL A 417 40.20 8.55 13.14
C VAL A 417 38.84 7.96 13.52
N THR A 418 38.65 7.47 14.75
CA THR A 418 37.34 6.97 15.19
C THR A 418 36.29 8.08 15.24
N VAL A 419 36.59 9.23 15.84
CA VAL A 419 35.66 10.38 15.92
C VAL A 419 35.32 10.95 14.53
N THR A 420 36.29 11.09 13.62
CA THR A 420 36.01 11.55 12.25
C THR A 420 35.21 10.52 11.45
N ALA A 421 35.48 9.21 11.62
CA ALA A 421 34.67 8.15 11.04
C ALA A 421 33.25 8.08 11.63
N GLU A 422 33.03 8.54 12.87
CA GLU A 422 31.69 8.73 13.44
C GLU A 422 30.98 9.95 12.85
N SER A 423 31.67 11.09 12.73
CA SER A 423 31.14 12.29 12.07
C SER A 423 30.68 11.96 10.65
N TYR A 424 31.56 11.40 9.80
CA TYR A 424 31.21 11.03 8.43
C TYR A 424 30.09 9.98 8.32
N ARG A 425 29.99 9.04 9.28
CA ARG A 425 28.85 8.10 9.35
C ARG A 425 27.56 8.86 9.63
N THR A 426 27.52 9.72 10.64
CA THR A 426 26.31 10.50 10.97
C THR A 426 25.92 11.45 9.84
N GLU A 427 26.86 12.20 9.27
CA GLU A 427 26.67 13.06 8.09
C GLU A 427 26.09 12.28 6.90
N THR A 428 26.64 11.10 6.59
CA THR A 428 26.15 10.25 5.50
C THR A 428 24.71 9.77 5.77
N THR A 429 24.38 9.37 7.02
CA THR A 429 23.00 8.99 7.37
C THR A 429 22.03 10.17 7.29
N ASN A 430 22.44 11.36 7.73
CA ASN A 430 21.65 12.58 7.65
C ASN A 430 21.40 13.02 6.19
N ALA A 431 22.43 13.01 5.35
CA ALA A 431 22.31 13.30 3.92
C ALA A 431 21.41 12.29 3.19
N SER A 432 21.53 10.99 3.53
CA SER A 432 20.65 9.94 3.02
C SER A 432 19.19 10.17 3.43
N LEU A 433 18.93 10.53 4.70
CA LEU A 433 17.59 10.83 5.22
C LEU A 433 16.98 12.06 4.53
N GLN A 434 17.73 13.15 4.40
CA GLN A 434 17.31 14.37 3.68
C GLN A 434 16.99 14.07 2.21
N ARG A 435 17.87 13.34 1.52
CA ARG A 435 17.65 12.90 0.13
C ARG A 435 16.38 12.05 0.00
N ASN A 436 16.14 11.13 0.93
CA ASN A 436 14.94 10.31 0.93
C ASN A 436 13.67 11.14 1.17
N SER A 437 13.71 12.11 2.09
CA SER A 437 12.60 13.05 2.32
C SER A 437 12.26 13.85 1.07
N ALA A 438 13.27 14.44 0.41
CA ALA A 438 13.08 15.20 -0.83
C ALA A 438 12.56 14.32 -1.98
N LEU A 439 12.94 13.03 -2.05
CA LEU A 439 12.39 12.06 -3.00
C LEU A 439 10.92 11.73 -2.69
N TYR A 440 10.54 11.56 -1.42
CA TYR A 440 9.13 11.37 -1.04
C TYR A 440 8.28 12.59 -1.42
N GLU A 441 8.74 13.80 -1.12
CA GLU A 441 8.04 15.03 -1.52
C GLU A 441 7.95 15.20 -3.04
N SER A 442 9.05 14.95 -3.78
CA SER A 442 9.05 14.97 -5.25
C SER A 442 8.06 13.96 -5.85
N ASN A 443 7.97 12.75 -5.28
CA ASN A 443 7.01 11.74 -5.72
C ASN A 443 5.56 12.13 -5.37
N ARG A 444 5.33 12.74 -4.20
CA ARG A 444 4.01 13.24 -3.78
C ARG A 444 3.53 14.35 -4.73
N LEU A 445 4.37 15.38 -4.94
CA LEU A 445 4.11 16.49 -5.86
C LEU A 445 3.92 16.03 -7.31
N ARG A 446 4.62 14.98 -7.75
CA ARG A 446 4.42 14.39 -9.08
C ARG A 446 3.05 13.73 -9.21
N SER A 447 2.61 12.96 -8.20
CA SER A 447 1.27 12.36 -8.19
C SER A 447 0.15 13.41 -8.08
N GLU A 448 0.37 14.48 -7.30
CA GLU A 448 -0.54 15.64 -7.22
C GLU A 448 -0.65 16.34 -8.59
N LEU A 449 0.48 16.61 -9.25
CA LEU A 449 0.53 17.19 -10.60
C LEU A 449 -0.11 16.28 -11.66
N GLU A 450 0.07 14.97 -11.57
CA GLU A 450 -0.56 13.99 -12.47
C GLU A 450 -2.08 13.99 -12.30
N LYS A 451 -2.61 14.03 -11.07
CA LYS A 451 -4.05 14.15 -10.82
C LYS A 451 -4.62 15.44 -11.37
N ALA A 452 -4.04 16.58 -11.01
CA ALA A 452 -4.44 17.90 -11.50
C ALA A 452 -4.35 18.01 -13.04
N ARG A 453 -3.39 17.31 -13.66
CA ARG A 453 -3.34 17.18 -15.13
C ARG A 453 -4.54 16.42 -15.67
N HIS A 454 -4.86 15.24 -15.15
CA HIS A 454 -6.01 14.43 -15.60
C HIS A 454 -7.34 15.15 -15.38
N GLU A 455 -7.51 15.86 -14.27
CA GLU A 455 -8.70 16.67 -13.96
C GLU A 455 -8.88 17.78 -15.00
N ARG A 456 -7.83 18.57 -15.26
CA ARG A 456 -7.82 19.64 -16.26
C ARG A 456 -7.95 19.12 -17.70
N ASP A 457 -7.46 17.92 -18.01
CA ASP A 457 -7.72 17.26 -19.31
C ASP A 457 -9.18 16.80 -19.44
N GLN A 458 -9.81 16.32 -18.36
CA GLN A 458 -11.25 16.04 -18.34
C GLN A 458 -12.08 17.31 -18.52
N GLU A 459 -11.74 18.41 -17.84
CA GLU A 459 -12.43 19.70 -18.00
C GLU A 459 -12.30 20.26 -19.42
N MET A 460 -11.11 20.20 -20.03
CA MET A 460 -10.94 20.53 -21.45
C MET A 460 -11.79 19.63 -22.36
N SER A 461 -11.95 18.34 -22.04
CA SER A 461 -12.81 17.45 -22.82
C SER A 461 -14.30 17.80 -22.71
N ARG A 462 -14.79 18.15 -21.51
CA ARG A 462 -16.19 18.56 -21.26
C ARG A 462 -16.49 19.88 -21.96
N THR A 463 -15.70 20.91 -21.69
CA THR A 463 -15.87 22.25 -22.29
C THR A 463 -15.74 22.23 -23.82
N LYS A 464 -14.91 21.34 -24.38
CA LYS A 464 -14.87 21.11 -25.83
C LYS A 464 -16.18 20.51 -26.37
N ILE A 465 -16.75 19.51 -25.70
CA ILE A 465 -18.03 18.90 -26.10
C ILE A 465 -19.17 19.93 -26.03
N GLU A 466 -19.23 20.72 -24.96
CA GLU A 466 -20.20 21.82 -24.80
C GLU A 466 -20.04 22.87 -25.91
N LEU A 467 -18.80 23.26 -26.22
CA LEU A 467 -18.49 24.22 -27.28
C LEU A 467 -18.83 23.69 -28.68
N ASP A 468 -18.65 22.39 -28.94
CA ASP A 468 -19.02 21.76 -30.20
C ASP A 468 -20.54 21.51 -30.32
N ASP A 469 -21.30 21.30 -29.23
CA ASP A 469 -22.79 21.36 -29.22
C ASP A 469 -23.28 22.79 -29.56
N LEU A 470 -22.74 23.80 -28.87
CA LEU A 470 -23.10 25.20 -29.12
C LEU A 470 -22.82 25.60 -30.58
N ARG A 471 -21.71 25.14 -31.17
CA ARG A 471 -21.43 25.28 -32.61
C ARG A 471 -22.44 24.55 -33.48
N GLN A 472 -22.81 23.31 -33.18
CA GLN A 472 -23.81 22.58 -33.96
C GLN A 472 -25.18 23.26 -33.92
N ARG A 473 -25.56 23.81 -32.76
CA ARG A 473 -26.81 24.56 -32.57
C ARG A 473 -26.78 25.92 -33.27
N LEU A 474 -25.67 26.64 -33.24
CA LEU A 474 -25.47 27.86 -34.03
C LEU A 474 -25.56 27.56 -35.53
N ASN A 475 -24.78 26.59 -36.03
CA ASN A 475 -24.81 26.15 -37.42
C ASN A 475 -26.18 25.61 -37.87
N LYS A 476 -27.05 25.19 -36.93
CA LYS A 476 -28.45 24.84 -37.21
C LYS A 476 -29.31 26.11 -37.33
N ALA A 477 -29.26 27.00 -36.34
CA ALA A 477 -30.02 28.25 -36.36
C ALA A 477 -29.65 29.16 -37.55
N GLU A 478 -28.38 29.19 -37.95
CA GLU A 478 -27.91 29.91 -39.15
C GLU A 478 -28.50 29.35 -40.44
N ARG A 479 -28.61 28.01 -40.57
CA ARG A 479 -29.28 27.38 -41.71
C ARG A 479 -30.79 27.64 -41.69
N GLU A 480 -31.44 27.57 -40.53
CA GLU A 480 -32.86 27.90 -40.39
C GLU A 480 -33.13 29.38 -40.71
N LEU A 481 -32.19 30.29 -40.41
CA LEU A 481 -32.21 31.70 -40.81
C LEU A 481 -31.95 31.91 -42.33
N ILE A 482 -31.14 31.07 -42.97
CA ILE A 482 -30.93 31.10 -44.43
C ILE A 482 -32.19 30.59 -45.14
N ASN A 483 -32.68 29.40 -44.78
CA ASN A 483 -33.90 28.82 -45.35
C ASN A 483 -35.10 29.77 -45.23
N SER A 484 -35.33 30.37 -44.05
CA SER A 484 -36.45 31.31 -43.87
C SER A 484 -36.27 32.62 -44.64
N LYS A 485 -35.04 33.07 -44.93
CA LYS A 485 -34.78 34.18 -45.86
C LYS A 485 -35.03 33.78 -47.31
N GLU A 486 -34.67 32.57 -47.71
CA GLU A 486 -34.97 32.02 -49.05
C GLU A 486 -36.49 31.87 -49.24
N GLU A 487 -37.22 31.36 -48.25
CA GLU A 487 -38.69 31.35 -48.21
C GLU A 487 -39.28 32.76 -48.32
N CYS A 488 -38.73 33.75 -47.59
CA CYS A 488 -39.15 35.15 -47.73
C CYS A 488 -38.91 35.70 -49.15
N ILE A 489 -37.80 35.35 -49.79
CA ILE A 489 -37.49 35.74 -51.18
C ILE A 489 -38.47 35.06 -52.15
N HIS A 490 -38.74 33.77 -51.99
CA HIS A 490 -39.73 33.03 -52.78
C HIS A 490 -41.14 33.60 -52.62
N MET A 491 -41.58 33.89 -51.39
CA MET A 491 -42.88 34.50 -51.14
C MET A 491 -42.96 35.92 -51.70
N THR A 492 -41.87 36.71 -51.62
CA THR A 492 -41.79 38.05 -52.25
C THR A 492 -41.88 37.94 -53.78
N ALA A 493 -41.20 36.98 -54.39
CA ALA A 493 -41.26 36.74 -55.84
C ALA A 493 -42.66 36.30 -56.28
N ASN A 494 -43.32 35.43 -55.51
CA ASN A 494 -44.69 34.99 -55.74
C ASN A 494 -45.69 36.16 -55.61
N VAL A 495 -45.55 37.01 -54.59
CA VAL A 495 -46.36 38.24 -54.44
C VAL A 495 -46.17 39.13 -55.67
N GLN A 496 -44.95 39.41 -56.09
CA GLN A 496 -44.72 40.21 -57.30
C GLN A 496 -45.26 39.55 -58.59
N ALA A 497 -45.28 38.21 -58.68
CA ALA A 497 -45.91 37.51 -59.80
C ALA A 497 -47.42 37.73 -59.81
N LEU A 498 -48.08 37.52 -58.67
CA LEU A 498 -49.51 37.75 -58.48
C LEU A 498 -49.90 39.24 -58.67
N GLU A 499 -49.03 40.18 -58.30
CA GLU A 499 -49.22 41.62 -58.57
C GLU A 499 -49.20 41.94 -60.07
N ARG A 500 -48.30 41.30 -60.83
CA ARG A 500 -48.24 41.44 -62.30
C ARG A 500 -49.45 40.80 -62.96
N GLU A 501 -49.85 39.61 -62.54
CA GLU A 501 -51.08 38.94 -63.01
C GLU A 501 -52.33 39.77 -62.68
N LEU A 502 -52.44 40.31 -61.46
CA LEU A 502 -53.51 41.22 -61.05
C LEU A 502 -53.52 42.51 -61.87
N HIS A 503 -52.35 43.05 -62.24
CA HIS A 503 -52.28 44.23 -63.11
C HIS A 503 -52.73 43.91 -64.55
N LEU A 504 -52.31 42.76 -65.11
CA LEU A 504 -52.77 42.29 -66.41
C LEU A 504 -54.28 42.00 -66.41
N ALA A 505 -54.80 41.38 -65.35
CA ALA A 505 -56.22 41.12 -65.16
C ALA A 505 -57.04 42.42 -65.03
N LYS A 506 -56.51 43.44 -64.33
CA LYS A 506 -57.10 44.79 -64.31
C LYS A 506 -57.11 45.41 -65.71
N MET A 507 -56.00 45.39 -66.45
CA MET A 507 -55.96 45.95 -67.81
C MET A 507 -56.89 45.21 -68.78
N ALA A 508 -57.03 43.88 -68.66
CA ALA A 508 -57.99 43.09 -69.41
C ALA A 508 -59.44 43.45 -69.03
N ARG A 509 -59.76 43.51 -67.73
CA ARG A 509 -61.07 43.95 -67.22
C ARG A 509 -61.42 45.34 -67.71
N ASP A 510 -60.53 46.32 -67.55
CA ASP A 510 -60.76 47.71 -67.96
C ASP A 510 -60.98 47.82 -69.48
N THR A 511 -60.42 46.90 -70.26
CA THR A 511 -60.64 46.82 -71.72
C THR A 511 -61.99 46.17 -72.06
N ILE A 512 -62.43 45.17 -71.28
CA ILE A 512 -63.79 44.62 -71.34
C ILE A 512 -64.83 45.65 -70.86
N GLU A 513 -64.50 46.48 -69.87
CA GLU A 513 -65.37 47.56 -69.37
C GLU A 513 -65.46 48.70 -70.40
N ARG A 514 -64.36 49.08 -71.06
CA ARG A 514 -64.38 50.05 -72.18
C ARG A 514 -65.22 49.56 -73.35
N THR A 515 -64.99 48.33 -73.83
CA THR A 515 -65.79 47.74 -74.93
C THR A 515 -67.26 47.63 -74.55
N ARG A 516 -67.60 47.12 -73.36
CA ARG A 516 -68.98 47.13 -72.85
C ARG A 516 -69.58 48.54 -72.72
N ALA A 517 -68.81 49.55 -72.36
CA ALA A 517 -69.29 50.93 -72.27
C ALA A 517 -69.57 51.54 -73.66
N ASP A 518 -68.77 51.18 -74.66
CA ASP A 518 -68.98 51.55 -76.06
C ASP A 518 -70.17 50.78 -76.66
N ASP A 519 -70.29 49.47 -76.40
CA ASP A 519 -71.46 48.65 -76.75
C ASP A 519 -72.74 49.22 -76.12
N LEU A 520 -72.70 49.58 -74.84
CA LEU A 520 -73.82 50.25 -74.15
C LEU A 520 -74.06 51.67 -74.68
N ARG A 521 -73.09 52.34 -75.30
CA ARG A 521 -73.32 53.62 -76.01
C ARG A 521 -74.01 53.37 -77.34
N ILE A 522 -73.62 52.33 -78.07
CA ILE A 522 -74.27 51.89 -79.33
C ILE A 522 -75.70 51.43 -79.05
N ILE A 523 -75.93 50.60 -78.04
CA ILE A 523 -77.27 50.10 -77.66
C ILE A 523 -78.15 51.25 -77.15
N ARG A 524 -77.63 52.17 -76.31
CA ARG A 524 -78.39 53.39 -75.95
C ARG A 524 -78.73 54.23 -77.17
N LYS A 525 -77.80 54.41 -78.12
CA LYS A 525 -78.10 55.15 -79.35
C LYS A 525 -79.18 54.44 -80.16
N GLN A 526 -79.09 53.13 -80.39
CA GLN A 526 -80.12 52.35 -81.10
C GLN A 526 -81.48 52.31 -80.38
N ALA A 527 -81.49 52.45 -79.04
CA ALA A 527 -82.71 52.60 -78.26
C ALA A 527 -83.29 54.01 -78.40
N GLN A 528 -82.45 55.06 -78.37
CA GLN A 528 -82.86 56.45 -78.60
C GLN A 528 -83.32 56.68 -80.04
N ASP A 529 -82.59 56.18 -81.04
CA ASP A 529 -82.96 56.21 -82.47
C ASP A 529 -84.35 55.55 -82.67
N ARG A 530 -84.62 54.43 -81.97
CA ARG A 530 -85.96 53.79 -81.93
C ARG A 530 -87.00 54.59 -81.16
N GLU A 531 -86.63 55.23 -80.05
CA GLU A 531 -87.54 56.05 -79.27
C GLU A 531 -87.97 57.28 -80.07
N GLU A 532 -87.05 57.90 -80.82
CA GLU A 532 -87.32 59.00 -81.75
C GLU A 532 -88.17 58.52 -82.95
N GLU A 533 -87.89 57.34 -83.51
CA GLU A 533 -88.75 56.71 -84.54
C GLU A 533 -90.18 56.45 -84.02
N MET A 534 -90.31 55.90 -82.80
CA MET A 534 -91.60 55.66 -82.15
C MET A 534 -92.30 56.96 -81.75
N ARG A 535 -91.54 58.00 -81.37
CA ARG A 535 -92.06 59.32 -81.04
C ARG A 535 -92.61 60.02 -82.27
N MET A 536 -91.94 59.97 -83.43
CA MET A 536 -92.52 60.47 -84.69
C MET A 536 -93.76 59.67 -85.10
N LYS A 537 -93.77 58.33 -84.92
CA LYS A 537 -94.97 57.50 -85.17
C LYS A 537 -96.13 57.81 -84.22
N MET A 538 -95.83 58.23 -82.99
CA MET A 538 -96.81 58.69 -82.01
C MET A 538 -97.30 60.09 -82.36
N GLU A 539 -96.42 61.02 -82.73
CA GLU A 539 -96.75 62.37 -83.20
C GLU A 539 -97.63 62.34 -84.46
N GLU A 540 -97.31 61.50 -85.45
CA GLU A 540 -98.22 61.23 -86.58
C GLU A 540 -99.55 60.60 -86.14
N ALA A 541 -99.58 59.80 -85.08
CA ALA A 541 -100.80 59.16 -84.58
C ALA A 541 -101.67 60.12 -83.79
N ASP A 542 -101.06 61.02 -83.03
CA ASP A 542 -101.69 62.13 -82.33
C ASP A 542 -102.19 63.16 -83.34
N ASP A 543 -101.46 63.45 -84.43
CA ASP A 543 -101.95 64.28 -85.54
C ASP A 543 -103.13 63.62 -86.27
N ARG A 544 -103.06 62.32 -86.57
CA ARG A 544 -104.20 61.57 -87.13
C ARG A 544 -105.39 61.53 -86.16
N HIS A 545 -105.15 61.45 -84.86
CA HIS A 545 -106.19 61.52 -83.84
C HIS A 545 -106.79 62.94 -83.75
N ASN A 546 -105.97 63.98 -83.68
CA ASN A 546 -106.38 65.39 -83.65
C ASN A 546 -107.17 65.78 -84.91
N GLN A 547 -106.79 65.29 -86.09
CA GLN A 547 -107.59 65.45 -87.32
C GLN A 547 -108.95 64.76 -87.19
N SER A 548 -109.00 63.52 -86.72
CA SER A 548 -110.26 62.80 -86.48
C SER A 548 -111.12 63.45 -85.40
N VAL A 549 -110.53 63.97 -84.32
CA VAL A 549 -111.21 64.75 -83.27
C VAL A 549 -111.73 66.06 -83.84
N HIS A 550 -111.00 66.76 -84.71
CA HIS A 550 -111.49 67.97 -85.38
C HIS A 550 -112.64 67.68 -86.35
N GLU A 551 -112.61 66.54 -87.06
CA GLU A 551 -113.73 66.06 -87.85
C GLU A 551 -114.95 65.71 -86.97
N MET A 552 -114.73 65.07 -85.81
CA MET A 552 -115.79 64.79 -84.83
C MET A 552 -116.34 66.07 -84.18
N ASP A 553 -115.52 67.05 -83.83
CA ASP A 553 -115.95 68.35 -83.27
C ASP A 553 -116.71 69.18 -84.30
N THR A 554 -116.25 69.22 -85.55
CA THR A 554 -117.02 69.88 -86.62
C THR A 554 -118.30 69.09 -86.96
N MET A 555 -118.36 67.79 -86.70
CA MET A 555 -119.60 67.00 -86.76
C MET A 555 -120.52 67.28 -85.56
N LEU A 556 -119.99 67.37 -84.34
CA LEU A 556 -120.71 67.72 -83.11
C LEU A 556 -121.25 69.16 -83.15
N LEU A 557 -120.53 70.10 -83.75
CA LEU A 557 -121.02 71.46 -84.01
C LEU A 557 -122.16 71.49 -85.04
N LYS A 558 -122.12 70.62 -86.06
CA LYS A 558 -123.23 70.44 -87.02
C LYS A 558 -124.43 69.77 -86.33
N GLN A 559 -124.21 68.73 -85.53
CA GLN A 559 -125.25 68.04 -84.75
C GLN A 559 -125.87 68.95 -83.68
N ASN A 560 -125.10 69.71 -82.90
CA ASN A 560 -125.63 70.66 -81.92
C ASN A 560 -126.46 71.77 -82.57
N LYS A 561 -126.04 72.29 -83.75
CA LYS A 561 -126.88 73.20 -84.55
C LYS A 561 -128.19 72.54 -85.03
N LEU A 562 -128.19 71.24 -85.31
CA LEU A 562 -129.41 70.49 -85.64
C LEU A 562 -130.29 70.24 -84.40
N ILE A 563 -129.69 69.85 -83.27
CA ILE A 563 -130.38 69.62 -81.99
C ILE A 563 -131.02 70.91 -81.47
N MET A 564 -130.37 72.07 -81.61
CA MET A 564 -131.01 73.35 -81.28
C MET A 564 -132.23 73.62 -82.17
N LYS A 565 -132.12 73.46 -83.49
CA LYS A 565 -133.27 73.60 -84.41
C LYS A 565 -134.40 72.63 -84.10
N LEU A 566 -134.09 71.39 -83.77
CA LEU A 566 -135.06 70.37 -83.35
C LEU A 566 -135.72 70.74 -82.01
N ARG A 567 -134.96 71.22 -81.02
CA ARG A 567 -135.52 71.72 -79.75
C ARG A 567 -136.44 72.92 -79.97
N GLU A 568 -136.09 73.83 -80.88
CA GLU A 568 -136.93 74.98 -81.27
C GLU A 568 -138.27 74.53 -81.89
N GLU A 569 -138.23 73.60 -82.84
CA GLU A 569 -139.45 73.08 -83.49
C GLU A 569 -140.28 72.19 -82.56
N CYS A 570 -139.67 71.34 -81.74
CA CYS A 570 -140.40 70.58 -80.70
C CYS A 570 -141.09 71.53 -79.71
N LYS A 571 -140.48 72.67 -79.36
CA LYS A 571 -141.07 73.68 -78.47
C LYS A 571 -142.25 74.41 -79.13
N LYS A 572 -142.17 74.72 -80.44
CA LYS A 572 -143.32 75.21 -81.23
C LYS A 572 -144.44 74.18 -81.34
N GLN A 573 -144.10 72.92 -81.63
CA GLN A 573 -145.07 71.83 -81.75
C GLN A 573 -145.78 71.57 -80.42
N ALA A 574 -145.07 71.60 -79.29
CA ALA A 574 -145.67 71.52 -77.96
C ALA A 574 -146.67 72.67 -77.70
N MET A 575 -146.31 73.92 -78.00
CA MET A 575 -147.24 75.06 -77.87
C MET A 575 -148.47 74.96 -78.79
N ASN A 576 -148.33 74.40 -80.00
CA ASN A 576 -149.45 74.17 -80.91
C ASN A 576 -150.33 72.99 -80.47
N LEU A 577 -149.73 71.91 -79.94
CA LEU A 577 -150.45 70.78 -79.34
C LEU A 577 -151.26 71.24 -78.12
N GLU A 578 -150.66 72.01 -77.21
CA GLU A 578 -151.36 72.54 -76.04
C GLU A 578 -152.55 73.44 -76.44
N LYS A 579 -152.39 74.29 -77.47
CA LYS A 579 -153.48 75.09 -78.05
C LYS A 579 -154.60 74.24 -78.67
N THR A 580 -154.26 73.15 -79.35
CA THR A 580 -155.27 72.27 -79.98
C THR A 580 -155.98 71.40 -78.95
N VAL A 581 -155.28 70.87 -77.94
CA VAL A 581 -155.88 70.14 -76.82
C VAL A 581 -156.85 71.04 -76.03
N LYS A 582 -156.45 72.28 -75.73
CA LYS A 582 -157.35 73.25 -75.06
C LYS A 582 -158.58 73.64 -75.89
N LYS A 583 -158.48 73.62 -77.22
CA LYS A 583 -159.66 73.73 -78.12
C LYS A 583 -160.54 72.49 -78.03
N TYR A 584 -159.97 71.30 -78.22
CA TYR A 584 -160.75 70.06 -78.31
C TYR A 584 -161.39 69.66 -76.98
N ARG A 585 -160.79 69.97 -75.80
CA ARG A 585 -161.50 69.82 -74.51
C ARG A 585 -162.84 70.58 -74.53
N VAL A 586 -162.85 71.85 -74.93
CA VAL A 586 -164.06 72.71 -74.97
C VAL A 586 -165.08 72.26 -76.02
N GLU A 587 -164.65 71.62 -77.11
CA GLU A 587 -165.57 71.02 -78.10
C GLU A 587 -166.11 69.67 -77.63
N ASN A 588 -165.30 68.86 -76.95
CA ASN A 588 -165.69 67.55 -76.42
C ASN A 588 -166.71 67.68 -75.28
N SER A 589 -166.58 68.65 -74.37
CA SER A 589 -167.59 68.90 -73.33
C SER A 589 -168.98 69.22 -73.92
N LYS A 590 -169.03 69.92 -75.08
CA LYS A 590 -170.27 70.22 -75.79
C LYS A 590 -170.87 68.99 -76.50
N LEU A 591 -170.03 68.15 -77.09
CA LEU A 591 -170.45 66.90 -77.71
C LEU A 591 -170.92 65.86 -76.68
N SER A 592 -170.30 65.82 -75.50
CA SER A 592 -170.71 64.96 -74.38
C SER A 592 -172.15 65.24 -73.96
N HIS A 593 -172.48 66.51 -73.69
CA HIS A 593 -173.86 66.96 -73.41
C HIS A 593 -174.87 66.53 -74.49
N SER A 594 -174.50 66.65 -75.78
CA SER A 594 -175.38 66.26 -76.88
C SER A 594 -175.54 64.74 -77.04
N ASN A 595 -174.55 63.94 -76.64
CA ASN A 595 -174.66 62.48 -76.66
C ASN A 595 -175.55 61.94 -75.54
N GLU A 596 -175.55 62.60 -74.37
CA GLU A 596 -176.34 62.18 -73.21
C GLU A 596 -177.86 62.32 -73.46
N GLU A 597 -178.29 63.42 -74.09
CA GLU A 597 -179.67 63.58 -74.56
C GLU A 597 -180.08 62.52 -75.63
N LEU A 598 -179.13 62.08 -76.45
CA LEU A 598 -179.37 61.05 -77.48
C LEU A 598 -179.44 59.64 -76.88
N LEU A 599 -178.59 59.31 -75.90
CA LEU A 599 -178.63 58.04 -75.16
C LEU A 599 -179.97 57.85 -74.44
N LYS A 600 -180.44 58.88 -73.72
CA LYS A 600 -181.78 58.91 -73.10
C LYS A 600 -182.93 58.81 -74.10
N ARG A 601 -182.68 59.01 -75.40
CA ARG A 601 -183.64 58.75 -76.49
C ARG A 601 -183.57 57.31 -77.00
N MET A 602 -182.38 56.72 -77.03
CA MET A 602 -182.14 55.37 -77.52
C MET A 602 -182.64 54.29 -76.55
N GLU A 603 -182.46 54.45 -75.23
CA GLU A 603 -182.99 53.50 -74.23
C GLU A 603 -184.50 53.26 -74.38
N ARG A 604 -185.27 54.33 -74.61
CA ARG A 604 -186.73 54.28 -74.85
C ARG A 604 -187.13 53.54 -76.13
N MET A 605 -186.21 53.37 -77.09
CA MET A 605 -186.42 52.54 -78.28
C MET A 605 -186.07 51.07 -78.01
N VAL A 606 -185.00 50.80 -77.26
CA VAL A 606 -184.51 49.44 -76.98
C VAL A 606 -185.53 48.64 -76.16
N SER A 607 -186.06 49.20 -75.06
CA SER A 607 -187.03 48.47 -74.22
C SER A 607 -188.26 47.99 -74.99
N ARG A 608 -188.73 48.81 -75.95
CA ARG A 608 -189.87 48.50 -76.83
C ARG A 608 -189.56 47.45 -77.91
N SER A 609 -188.27 47.19 -78.19
CA SER A 609 -187.85 46.09 -79.08
C SER A 609 -187.93 44.74 -78.35
N ASN A 610 -187.43 44.68 -77.11
CA ASN A 610 -187.39 43.45 -76.32
C ASN A 610 -188.80 42.90 -76.01
N GLU A 611 -189.79 43.78 -75.83
CA GLU A 611 -191.20 43.40 -75.64
C GLU A 611 -191.81 42.64 -76.83
N LEU A 612 -191.28 42.85 -78.05
CA LEU A 612 -191.73 42.15 -79.27
C LEU A 612 -190.98 40.84 -79.49
N GLU A 613 -189.72 40.77 -79.07
CA GLU A 613 -188.84 39.61 -79.30
C GLU A 613 -189.30 38.37 -78.50
N VAL A 614 -189.69 38.57 -77.23
CA VAL A 614 -190.23 37.51 -76.36
C VAL A 614 -191.55 36.92 -76.90
N GLN A 615 -192.33 37.68 -77.69
CA GLN A 615 -193.55 37.16 -78.31
C GLN A 615 -193.26 36.18 -79.47
N ALA A 616 -192.08 36.26 -80.11
CA ALA A 616 -191.70 35.38 -81.20
C ALA A 616 -191.24 33.99 -80.72
N GLU A 617 -190.53 33.93 -79.58
CA GLU A 617 -190.05 32.67 -79.02
C GLU A 617 -191.20 31.72 -78.66
N HIS A 618 -192.30 32.26 -78.13
CA HIS A 618 -193.48 31.48 -77.71
C HIS A 618 -194.10 30.63 -78.84
N TYR A 619 -194.07 31.09 -80.09
CA TYR A 619 -194.57 30.34 -81.24
C TYR A 619 -193.61 29.21 -81.68
N THR A 620 -192.32 29.31 -81.36
CA THR A 620 -191.28 28.43 -81.90
C THR A 620 -191.30 27.05 -81.24
N GLU A 621 -191.54 26.96 -79.93
CA GLU A 621 -191.64 25.67 -79.22
C GLU A 621 -192.84 24.81 -79.65
N VAL A 622 -193.97 25.42 -79.98
CA VAL A 622 -195.19 24.69 -80.38
C VAL A 622 -194.94 23.89 -81.65
N HIS A 623 -194.19 24.46 -82.60
CA HIS A 623 -193.74 23.78 -83.82
C HIS A 623 -192.74 22.63 -83.57
N GLN A 624 -192.04 22.62 -82.43
CA GLN A 624 -191.12 21.53 -82.11
C GLN A 624 -191.86 20.30 -81.58
N LYS A 625 -192.79 20.51 -80.63
CA LYS A 625 -193.62 19.44 -80.02
C LYS A 625 -194.44 18.64 -81.06
N MET A 626 -194.80 19.27 -82.17
CA MET A 626 -195.52 18.64 -83.28
C MET A 626 -194.63 17.81 -84.23
N ARG A 627 -193.32 18.11 -84.27
CA ARG A 627 -192.35 17.50 -85.21
C ARG A 627 -191.93 16.09 -84.81
N ASP A 628 -191.76 15.84 -83.51
CA ASP A 628 -191.33 14.53 -82.99
C ASP A 628 -192.47 13.50 -82.97
N ARG A 629 -193.72 13.95 -82.79
CA ARG A 629 -194.92 13.10 -82.81
C ARG A 629 -195.13 12.37 -84.15
N LEU A 630 -194.63 12.95 -85.25
CA LEU A 630 -194.67 12.40 -86.59
C LEU A 630 -193.59 11.33 -86.84
N ARG A 631 -192.43 11.40 -86.15
CA ARG A 631 -191.22 10.69 -86.61
C ARG A 631 -191.37 9.17 -86.59
N GLU A 632 -191.74 8.58 -85.44
CA GLU A 632 -191.56 7.13 -85.23
C GLU A 632 -192.85 6.36 -84.93
N LEU A 633 -193.95 6.85 -85.50
CA LEU A 633 -194.92 5.95 -86.13
C LEU A 633 -194.26 5.15 -87.27
N ASP A 634 -193.25 5.72 -87.96
CA ASP A 634 -192.53 5.10 -89.08
C ASP A 634 -191.69 3.86 -88.69
N GLN A 635 -191.05 3.87 -87.50
CA GLN A 635 -190.33 2.71 -86.96
C GLN A 635 -191.22 1.44 -86.83
N LYS A 636 -192.53 1.61 -86.61
CA LYS A 636 -193.48 0.48 -86.56
C LYS A 636 -193.75 -0.15 -87.92
N GLY A 637 -193.46 0.55 -89.02
CA GLY A 637 -193.52 0.00 -90.37
C GLY A 637 -192.32 -0.90 -90.70
N GLN A 638 -191.10 -0.43 -90.41
CA GLN A 638 -189.87 -1.15 -90.80
C GLN A 638 -189.72 -2.55 -90.17
N SER A 639 -190.13 -2.72 -88.91
CA SER A 639 -190.00 -4.00 -88.19
C SER A 639 -190.92 -5.10 -88.74
N GLN A 640 -192.06 -4.75 -89.36
CA GLN A 640 -192.95 -5.73 -90.01
C GLN A 640 -192.37 -6.25 -91.34
N ALA A 641 -191.48 -5.50 -92.01
CA ALA A 641 -190.86 -5.91 -93.26
C ALA A 641 -189.79 -7.01 -93.07
N VAL A 642 -189.05 -6.99 -91.96
CA VAL A 642 -187.97 -7.98 -91.69
C VAL A 642 -188.54 -9.40 -91.54
N GLN A 643 -189.73 -9.52 -90.94
CA GLN A 643 -190.44 -10.80 -90.77
C GLN A 643 -190.82 -11.48 -92.10
N LEU A 644 -190.86 -10.73 -93.21
CA LEU A 644 -191.12 -11.27 -94.55
C LEU A 644 -189.90 -11.95 -95.19
N VAL A 645 -188.68 -11.55 -94.80
CA VAL A 645 -187.44 -11.96 -95.50
C VAL A 645 -186.97 -13.35 -95.06
N GLU A 646 -187.06 -13.68 -93.77
CA GLU A 646 -186.63 -15.00 -93.27
C GLU A 646 -187.55 -16.16 -93.71
N ALA A 647 -188.77 -15.85 -94.16
CA ALA A 647 -189.65 -16.82 -94.81
C ALA A 647 -189.08 -17.29 -96.18
N LEU A 648 -188.34 -16.41 -96.88
CA LEU A 648 -187.79 -16.69 -98.22
C LEU A 648 -186.45 -17.46 -98.17
N THR A 649 -185.64 -17.27 -97.13
CA THR A 649 -184.41 -18.09 -96.92
C THR A 649 -184.76 -19.55 -96.62
N LYS A 650 -185.85 -19.82 -95.87
CA LYS A 650 -186.38 -21.18 -95.68
C LYS A 650 -186.74 -21.89 -96.99
N TYR A 651 -187.29 -21.17 -97.97
CA TYR A 651 -187.61 -21.73 -99.29
C TYR A 651 -186.36 -22.03 -100.13
N SER A 652 -185.33 -21.18 -100.02
CA SER A 652 -184.13 -21.23 -100.85
C SER A 652 -183.15 -22.35 -100.47
N GLN A 653 -183.15 -22.80 -99.21
CA GLN A 653 -182.26 -23.88 -98.75
C GLN A 653 -182.69 -25.25 -99.32
N LEU A 654 -183.99 -25.56 -99.23
CA LEU A 654 -184.62 -26.79 -99.74
C LEU A 654 -184.44 -26.99 -101.26
N SER A 655 -184.22 -25.91 -102.01
CA SER A 655 -183.93 -25.96 -103.44
C SER A 655 -182.52 -26.48 -103.76
N ARG A 656 -181.54 -26.27 -102.86
CA ARG A 656 -180.14 -26.70 -103.06
C ARG A 656 -179.93 -28.19 -102.79
N ASP A 657 -180.62 -28.78 -101.82
CA ASP A 657 -180.51 -30.22 -101.55
C ASP A 657 -181.08 -31.05 -102.72
N ARG A 658 -182.09 -30.51 -103.43
CA ARG A 658 -182.60 -31.06 -104.70
C ARG A 658 -181.56 -31.07 -105.82
N GLN A 659 -180.53 -30.22 -105.77
CA GLN A 659 -179.42 -30.25 -106.73
C GLN A 659 -178.36 -31.31 -106.40
N LEU A 660 -178.30 -31.83 -105.16
CA LEU A 660 -177.43 -32.96 -104.84
C LEU A 660 -177.97 -34.26 -105.43
N LEU A 661 -179.29 -34.49 -105.36
CA LEU A 661 -179.98 -35.56 -106.10
C LEU A 661 -179.82 -35.43 -107.63
N ALA A 662 -179.66 -34.21 -108.16
CA ALA A 662 -179.43 -34.01 -109.60
C ALA A 662 -178.04 -34.52 -110.06
N ARG A 663 -177.05 -34.65 -109.17
CA ARG A 663 -175.75 -35.28 -109.49
C ARG A 663 -175.86 -36.77 -109.78
N GLU A 664 -176.88 -37.43 -109.24
CA GLU A 664 -177.21 -38.82 -109.53
C GLU A 664 -177.67 -39.01 -111.00
N VAL A 665 -178.08 -37.91 -111.67
CA VAL A 665 -178.45 -37.88 -113.10
C VAL A 665 -177.27 -37.46 -114.00
N GLU A 666 -176.17 -36.94 -113.45
CA GLU A 666 -174.95 -36.68 -114.25
C GLU A 666 -174.37 -37.99 -114.84
N PHE A 667 -174.60 -39.13 -114.17
CA PHE A 667 -174.34 -40.49 -114.68
C PHE A 667 -174.99 -40.75 -116.06
N LEU A 668 -176.19 -40.23 -116.31
CA LEU A 668 -176.92 -40.48 -117.57
C LEU A 668 -176.48 -39.57 -118.72
N ARG A 669 -175.59 -38.60 -118.49
CA ARG A 669 -174.98 -37.80 -119.56
C ARG A 669 -173.81 -38.50 -120.26
N GLU A 670 -173.23 -39.53 -119.64
CA GLU A 670 -172.00 -40.15 -120.15
C GLU A 670 -172.25 -41.35 -121.09
N GLN A 671 -173.39 -42.04 -120.97
CA GLN A 671 -173.62 -43.30 -121.71
C GLN A 671 -174.34 -43.15 -123.08
N MET A 672 -174.85 -41.96 -123.43
CA MET A 672 -175.65 -41.73 -124.66
C MET A 672 -174.95 -40.87 -125.72
N LEU A 673 -173.66 -41.13 -125.96
CA LEU A 673 -172.84 -40.53 -127.04
C LEU A 673 -173.23 -41.04 -128.46
N ARG A 674 -174.53 -41.19 -128.77
CA ARG A 674 -175.03 -41.71 -130.05
C ARG A 674 -176.35 -41.06 -130.46
N ALA A 675 -176.39 -40.63 -131.73
CA ALA A 675 -177.57 -40.20 -132.49
C ALA A 675 -178.29 -38.90 -132.00
N ASN A 676 -178.90 -38.08 -132.86
CA ASN A 676 -178.65 -37.83 -134.30
C ASN A 676 -179.32 -36.48 -134.70
N GLN A 677 -179.19 -36.13 -135.98
CA GLN A 677 -180.07 -35.27 -136.82
C GLN A 677 -181.50 -34.99 -136.33
N ARG A 678 -182.02 -33.85 -136.85
CA ARG A 678 -183.41 -33.32 -136.82
C ARG A 678 -183.79 -32.53 -135.56
N SER A 679 -184.69 -31.55 -135.60
CA SER A 679 -185.19 -30.62 -136.66
C SER A 679 -186.25 -29.68 -136.04
N GLN A 680 -186.53 -28.53 -136.68
CA GLN A 680 -187.88 -27.95 -136.85
C GLN A 680 -188.73 -27.38 -135.67
N ILE A 681 -189.43 -26.28 -136.01
CA ILE A 681 -190.84 -25.92 -135.68
C ILE A 681 -191.20 -25.14 -134.36
N THR A 682 -191.40 -23.83 -134.54
CA THR A 682 -192.63 -22.98 -134.38
C THR A 682 -193.59 -23.01 -133.15
N GLU A 683 -193.91 -21.81 -132.61
CA GLU A 683 -195.20 -21.29 -132.03
C GLU A 683 -195.82 -21.90 -130.73
N PRO A 684 -196.95 -21.40 -130.11
CA PRO A 684 -197.66 -20.08 -130.18
C PRO A 684 -198.31 -19.46 -128.86
N LEU A 685 -198.62 -18.13 -128.88
CA LEU A 685 -199.86 -17.39 -128.40
C LEU A 685 -200.33 -17.08 -126.92
N LYS A 686 -200.82 -15.81 -126.72
CA LYS A 686 -201.96 -15.25 -125.86
C LYS A 686 -201.79 -15.02 -124.31
N LEU A 687 -202.49 -14.11 -123.55
CA LEU A 687 -203.43 -12.93 -123.73
C LEU A 687 -203.67 -12.08 -122.42
N ASN A 688 -203.95 -10.74 -122.53
CA ASN A 688 -204.84 -9.81 -121.72
C ASN A 688 -204.81 -9.65 -120.15
N SER A 689 -205.28 -8.57 -119.46
CA SER A 689 -205.60 -7.13 -119.75
C SER A 689 -206.10 -6.28 -118.52
N SER A 690 -205.77 -4.97 -118.42
CA SER A 690 -206.59 -3.81 -117.85
C SER A 690 -207.04 -3.75 -116.36
N PRO A 691 -207.64 -2.63 -115.79
CA PRO A 691 -207.72 -1.19 -116.19
C PRO A 691 -207.70 -0.08 -115.05
N SER A 692 -207.51 1.20 -115.46
CA SER A 692 -208.29 2.44 -115.09
C SER A 692 -208.37 3.17 -113.71
N LYS A 693 -208.43 4.54 -113.83
CA LYS A 693 -209.26 5.56 -113.10
C LYS A 693 -208.87 6.02 -111.67
N ALA A 694 -209.35 7.16 -111.12
CA ALA A 694 -209.75 8.52 -111.60
C ALA A 694 -210.30 9.39 -110.42
N LEU A 695 -210.55 10.70 -110.63
CA LEU A 695 -211.40 11.61 -109.79
C LEU A 695 -210.87 11.94 -108.36
N VAL A 696 -211.23 13.05 -107.67
CA VAL A 696 -211.71 14.40 -108.12
C VAL A 696 -211.56 15.45 -106.98
N ASP A 697 -211.58 16.71 -107.40
CA ASP A 697 -211.89 18.01 -106.77
C ASP A 697 -212.55 18.11 -105.35
N ASP A 698 -212.17 19.20 -104.65
CA ASP A 698 -213.04 20.31 -104.16
C ASP A 698 -213.94 20.33 -102.88
N ILE A 699 -213.98 21.55 -102.29
CA ILE A 699 -215.16 22.37 -101.89
C ILE A 699 -215.88 22.23 -100.51
N LEU A 700 -216.53 23.36 -100.12
CA LEU A 700 -217.51 23.64 -99.05
C LEU A 700 -217.01 23.62 -97.57
N ASN A 701 -217.56 24.40 -96.61
CA ASN A 701 -218.18 25.75 -96.64
C ASN A 701 -218.47 26.30 -95.21
N SER A 702 -219.03 27.52 -95.16
CA SER A 702 -220.20 27.92 -94.35
C SER A 702 -220.11 28.15 -92.82
N LEU A 703 -220.55 29.37 -92.43
CA LEU A 703 -221.46 29.69 -91.30
C LEU A 703 -220.93 29.56 -89.84
N THR A 704 -221.26 30.43 -88.85
CA THR A 704 -221.85 31.79 -88.84
C THR A 704 -221.79 32.48 -87.44
N LYS A 705 -221.97 33.83 -87.45
CA LYS A 705 -222.86 34.66 -86.59
C LYS A 705 -222.41 35.33 -85.26
N ASP A 706 -223.05 36.50 -85.08
CA ASP A 706 -223.38 37.30 -83.88
C ASP A 706 -222.21 37.88 -83.01
N GLU A 707 -222.19 39.15 -82.54
CA GLU A 707 -223.03 40.36 -82.71
C GLU A 707 -222.31 41.66 -82.17
N ARG A 708 -222.55 42.86 -82.76
CA ARG A 708 -222.39 44.27 -82.21
C ARG A 708 -220.96 44.79 -81.82
N ASP A 709 -220.54 46.07 -81.84
CA ASP A 709 -221.02 47.39 -82.38
C ASP A 709 -219.85 48.45 -82.47
N GLY A 710 -219.79 49.32 -83.51
CA GLY A 710 -219.12 50.68 -83.57
C GLY A 710 -217.56 50.83 -83.48
N THR A 711 -216.88 51.99 -83.72
CA THR A 711 -217.12 53.19 -84.59
C THR A 711 -215.86 54.11 -84.78
N VAL A 712 -215.57 54.54 -86.03
CA VAL A 712 -215.07 55.85 -86.58
C VAL A 712 -214.21 56.88 -85.76
N GLY A 713 -213.06 57.35 -86.32
CA GLY A 713 -212.65 58.80 -86.35
C GLY A 713 -211.29 59.35 -85.77
N LEU A 714 -210.55 60.15 -86.57
CA LEU A 714 -209.72 61.39 -86.28
C LEU A 714 -208.89 61.65 -84.94
N ILE A 715 -207.52 61.82 -85.01
CA ILE A 715 -206.58 62.79 -84.28
C ILE A 715 -206.35 62.69 -82.70
N PRO A 716 -205.52 63.45 -81.86
CA PRO A 716 -204.33 64.40 -81.96
C PRO A 716 -203.14 64.38 -80.88
N GLN A 717 -202.09 65.25 -81.05
CA GLN A 717 -201.20 66.06 -80.10
C GLN A 717 -200.30 65.57 -78.87
N LEU A 718 -198.99 66.02 -78.84
CA LEU A 718 -198.08 66.70 -77.78
C LEU A 718 -197.17 66.08 -76.60
N GLN A 719 -195.85 66.50 -76.54
CA GLN A 719 -194.87 66.97 -75.42
C GLN A 719 -193.72 66.19 -74.58
N ILE A 720 -192.38 66.58 -74.70
CA ILE A 720 -191.16 66.70 -73.69
C ILE A 720 -190.18 65.44 -73.33
N PRO A 721 -188.94 65.35 -72.61
CA PRO A 721 -187.73 66.16 -72.05
C PRO A 721 -186.17 65.61 -72.09
N SER A 722 -185.13 66.41 -71.61
CA SER A 722 -183.93 66.31 -70.62
C SER A 722 -182.39 65.77 -70.67
N GLU A 723 -181.38 66.65 -70.30
CA GLU A 723 -180.01 66.65 -69.54
C GLU A 723 -178.76 65.68 -69.79
N ALA A 724 -177.45 65.75 -69.29
CA ALA A 724 -176.36 66.68 -68.74
C ALA A 724 -175.34 65.96 -67.70
N ASN A 725 -173.97 66.02 -67.50
CA ASN A 725 -172.79 67.02 -67.55
C ASN A 725 -171.26 66.45 -67.33
N ASN A 726 -170.15 67.28 -67.24
CA ASN A 726 -168.60 67.13 -67.31
C ASN A 726 -167.71 67.36 -65.97
N ASP A 727 -166.33 67.41 -65.73
CA ASP A 727 -164.88 67.19 -66.26
C ASP A 727 -163.78 67.52 -65.10
N ASP A 728 -162.38 67.46 -64.99
CA ASP A 728 -161.08 66.81 -65.51
C ASP A 728 -159.67 67.28 -64.76
N ASP A 729 -158.41 66.72 -65.02
CA ASP A 729 -156.90 67.11 -64.76
C ASP A 729 -155.88 66.68 -63.53
N PRO A 730 -154.46 66.63 -63.64
CA PRO A 730 -153.38 66.07 -62.67
C PRO A 730 -151.90 66.74 -62.43
N THR A 731 -150.84 66.16 -61.70
CA THR A 731 -149.34 66.61 -61.65
C THR A 731 -148.13 65.64 -61.17
N GLU A 732 -146.81 66.00 -61.34
CA GLU A 732 -145.49 65.20 -61.23
C GLU A 732 -144.27 65.90 -60.44
N LYS A 733 -142.93 65.55 -60.24
CA LYS A 733 -141.82 64.60 -60.73
C LYS A 733 -140.78 64.10 -59.62
N ALA A 734 -139.40 63.89 -59.62
CA ALA A 734 -138.11 64.42 -60.23
C ALA A 734 -136.83 63.44 -60.28
N SER A 735 -135.54 63.84 -59.98
CA SER A 735 -134.16 63.19 -60.30
C SER A 735 -133.08 63.12 -59.11
N ASP A 736 -131.70 62.93 -59.09
CA ASP A 736 -130.41 63.03 -59.94
C ASP A 736 -129.13 62.15 -59.44
N GLU A 737 -127.80 62.46 -59.70
CA GLU A 737 -126.50 61.65 -59.55
C GLU A 737 -125.27 62.22 -58.70
N SER A 738 -124.12 61.48 -58.47
CA SER A 738 -122.66 61.96 -58.41
C SER A 738 -121.53 60.97 -57.91
N GLU A 739 -120.21 61.30 -58.14
CA GLU A 739 -118.94 60.55 -57.79
C GLU A 739 -117.97 61.31 -56.81
N SER A 740 -116.88 60.68 -56.29
CA SER A 740 -115.55 61.31 -55.98
C SER A 740 -114.42 60.32 -55.57
N GLU A 741 -113.15 60.65 -55.88
CA GLU A 741 -111.91 60.12 -55.25
C GLU A 741 -111.44 61.00 -54.06
N GLY A 742 -110.34 60.65 -53.38
CA GLY A 742 -109.50 61.66 -52.69
C GLY A 742 -108.63 61.23 -51.47
N SER A 743 -107.31 61.17 -51.68
CA SER A 743 -106.16 61.20 -50.74
C SER A 743 -106.19 62.24 -49.59
N PRO A 744 -105.21 62.27 -48.64
CA PRO A 744 -103.89 61.61 -48.64
C PRO A 744 -103.54 60.70 -47.46
#